data_AF-A0AA36CUP7-F1
#
_entry.id   AF-A0AA36CUP7-F1
#
_cell.length_a   1.000
_cell.length_b   1.000
_cell.length_c   1.000
_cell.angle_alpha   90.00
_cell.angle_beta   90.00
_cell.angle_gamma   90.00
#
_symmetry.space_group_name_H-M   'P 1'
#
loop_
_entity.id
_entity.type
_entity.pdbx_description
1 polymer ?
#
loop_
_entity_poly.entity_id
_entity_poly.type
_entity_poly.pdbx_seq_one_letter_code
_entity_poly.pdbx_strand_id
1 'polypeptide(L)'
;MAVLYQLAGLFFLLLVAYELFAIASVLFAIFKGKFCQQKSPIYIIAASNLLADFGMLTLHLVYFVPSLLFESYIFPKGINDNLTIFISSLFMFFWYQLSFSQILMAVNRLVVMCFSNVNVFTRRNTLIFAISTYSIAAVLAILSQYVLPCCRFSFDYFVFSYRYITIDGLMNYPNTFIDMPLNALSTTVCGCCYFSIVLWIFSINAKKGQGAAHSHETKLEIKYAKQFFIITIFYMNAWTSFRYLPVLIGGSNLYLYSFCSLNAMLSFGANGLVYYHTNSEIKKALNKRVSTTADSSSGKGESQKRNSNVTRDSDLPRANQTNLLIVQNIQVSDPESHKIVKYQKMFCPRDGPCNLVRPFVNFISRQMDKKWINYVLVRDPLERFISGFVHKCLRSSARGQNCYQCDDNITCLMENQYKSLKKISDTGIVPYLHTVEDSHFAPQNWNCELQAHYDDYKIFKYSHENIGAILESVFEDFANASVPVDVINDIRQQITGKKSYHATYDSEDVVKYRKMVQETPYLRELLVKMFYHDYVLFDYPLPELFIVLTSPALGGGHHDLPNPEPHVPQPLRHVEKDFFGRPQAPRITKDSHDHTGDDYASYVGAGVFVLLTVGAIALYTDVFGMNIKEGFLHAHHRPFTPAKETKSKPPPTEPESKPQPAAPQVKEEQPELAAAKVSAKEAPVVPLSKKADAVKQGHDKESTTTPIASSSGEPSIVEKIADAAKEEVRHVKELASEAVASVEAAVEKAAHKVDEALTLKSEELPDYIPYLLVGSGAAAYYASLTIRARDAEAKVLMIGSEPELPYNKPPLSKELWWYSDENARQTLTYKGLSGKMRDIYFESKGFYVPVNEIVKAKHGGVSLLKGVTVAKICPKEKKVVLEDGRSIRFGKCLLATGGQPKRLPVFEPVEKSDSVMYLKDVADYRRIDEACERGGTVSVVGGGFLGSELAYSIKRRYPKTRVVQIIQESGPLSGVLPNYLSAHTRGGLERSGVEVHTDSSIIAATKKSGEKLTLSLNDGRTISTDYVVVAVGSEPNVILASNDVHVDESLGGFLADAQLRVAPGIWCAGDSCAYDAGVLGRRRIEHWENAQITGRLAGENMTDGNRDFWFQSSYFTKVGPEMHINAVGDTDSKLNTVSIFADQEVGFPNKYHKGVVFYENGGKIVGCLLVNVFGAGLDIARRMIDEKRSVADAKELSKLFALWEQETSEEVKTEVKK
;
A
#
# COMPACT_ATOMS: atom_id res chain seq x y z
N MET A 1 10.65 -0.72 4.35
CA MET A 1 10.24 0.60 3.80
C MET A 1 11.44 1.51 3.55
N ALA A 2 12.15 2.04 4.55
CA ALA A 2 13.27 2.98 4.35
C ALA A 2 14.28 2.59 3.25
N VAL A 3 14.86 1.39 3.35
CA VAL A 3 15.78 0.82 2.33
C VAL A 3 15.15 0.78 0.92
N LEU A 4 13.83 0.61 0.81
CA LEU A 4 13.12 0.60 -0.47
C LEU A 4 13.02 2.02 -1.07
N TYR A 5 12.77 3.07 -0.26
CA TYR A 5 12.82 4.47 -0.71
C TYR A 5 14.22 4.83 -1.21
N GLN A 6 15.27 4.45 -0.47
CA GLN A 6 16.65 4.75 -0.84
C GLN A 6 17.09 3.95 -2.09
N LEU A 7 16.70 2.68 -2.25
CA LEU A 7 16.95 1.90 -3.46
C LEU A 7 16.20 2.45 -4.69
N ALA A 8 14.91 2.79 -4.54
CA ALA A 8 14.13 3.40 -5.62
C ALA A 8 14.69 4.78 -6.01
N GLY A 9 15.04 5.61 -5.02
CA GLY A 9 15.69 6.90 -5.23
C GLY A 9 17.06 6.78 -5.92
N LEU A 10 17.91 5.82 -5.52
CA LEU A 10 19.22 5.64 -6.14
C LEU A 10 19.11 5.08 -7.56
N PHE A 11 18.17 4.15 -7.79
CA PHE A 11 17.85 3.65 -9.12
C PHE A 11 17.35 4.76 -10.06
N PHE A 12 16.46 5.63 -9.57
CA PHE A 12 16.03 6.81 -10.32
C PHE A 12 17.17 7.83 -10.49
N LEU A 13 18.12 7.96 -9.54
CA LEU A 13 19.29 8.83 -9.70
C LEU A 13 20.23 8.33 -10.79
N LEU A 14 20.46 7.02 -10.88
CA LEU A 14 21.20 6.36 -11.96
C LEU A 14 20.52 6.60 -13.31
N LEU A 15 19.24 6.24 -13.42
CA LEU A 15 18.47 6.36 -14.65
C LEU A 15 18.44 7.81 -15.16
N VAL A 16 18.06 8.75 -14.31
CA VAL A 16 17.95 10.17 -14.68
C VAL A 16 19.30 10.79 -15.05
N ALA A 17 20.40 10.40 -14.40
CA ALA A 17 21.74 10.90 -14.74
C ALA A 17 22.22 10.38 -16.10
N TYR A 18 22.07 9.08 -16.35
CA TYR A 18 22.43 8.44 -17.62
C TYR A 18 21.63 9.04 -18.79
N GLU A 19 20.31 9.19 -18.61
CA GLU A 19 19.41 9.78 -19.60
C GLU A 19 19.73 11.25 -19.87
N LEU A 20 20.01 12.06 -18.83
CA LEU A 20 20.50 13.42 -18.98
C LEU A 20 21.85 13.48 -19.71
N PHE A 21 22.79 12.57 -19.44
CA PHE A 21 24.07 12.52 -20.14
C PHE A 21 23.90 12.17 -21.63
N ALA A 22 23.03 11.21 -21.96
CA ALA A 22 22.69 10.87 -23.33
C ALA A 22 22.04 12.05 -24.07
N ILE A 23 21.05 12.70 -23.46
CA ILE A 23 20.35 13.87 -24.02
C ILE A 23 21.32 15.05 -24.18
N ALA A 24 22.12 15.36 -23.17
CA ALA A 24 23.13 16.43 -23.22
C ALA A 24 24.18 16.16 -24.30
N SER A 25 24.64 14.91 -24.45
CA SER A 25 25.57 14.50 -25.50
C SER A 25 24.98 14.64 -26.92
N VAL A 26 23.70 14.29 -27.09
CA VAL A 26 22.96 14.47 -28.35
C VAL A 26 22.74 15.96 -28.65
N LEU A 27 22.25 16.75 -27.69
CA LEU A 27 22.07 18.20 -27.84
C LEU A 27 23.41 18.90 -28.14
N PHE A 28 24.48 18.56 -27.43
CA PHE A 28 25.82 19.10 -27.68
C PHE A 28 26.32 18.74 -29.08
N ALA A 29 26.10 17.51 -29.55
CA ALA A 29 26.45 17.11 -30.92
C ALA A 29 25.62 17.88 -31.98
N ILE A 30 24.33 18.12 -31.73
CA ILE A 30 23.45 18.93 -32.59
C ILE A 30 23.91 20.39 -32.66
N PHE A 31 24.22 21.02 -31.51
CA PHE A 31 24.63 22.43 -31.46
C PHE A 31 26.08 22.66 -31.93
N LYS A 32 27.01 21.73 -31.68
CA LYS A 32 28.44 21.88 -32.00
C LYS A 32 28.84 21.32 -33.37
N GLY A 33 28.11 20.33 -33.88
CA GLY A 33 28.33 19.78 -35.22
C GLY A 33 27.87 20.74 -36.32
N LYS A 34 28.16 20.40 -37.59
CA LYS A 34 27.57 21.10 -38.74
C LYS A 34 26.06 20.82 -38.92
N PHE A 35 25.36 20.29 -37.92
CA PHE A 35 23.92 20.04 -37.96
C PHE A 35 23.11 21.33 -38.05
N CYS A 36 23.52 22.41 -37.37
CA CYS A 36 22.95 23.75 -37.58
C CYS A 36 23.13 24.30 -39.02
N GLN A 37 23.96 23.66 -39.85
CA GLN A 37 24.14 23.94 -41.28
C GLN A 37 23.33 22.97 -42.19
N GLN A 38 22.85 21.83 -41.68
CA GLN A 38 21.88 20.99 -42.38
C GLN A 38 20.51 21.69 -42.41
N LYS A 39 19.83 21.69 -43.57
CA LYS A 39 18.57 22.44 -43.76
C LYS A 39 17.30 21.72 -43.26
N SER A 40 17.42 20.51 -42.71
CA SER A 40 16.24 19.66 -42.41
C SER A 40 15.45 20.17 -41.19
N PRO A 41 14.12 20.39 -41.32
CA PRO A 41 13.27 20.86 -40.22
C PRO A 41 13.15 19.89 -39.04
N ILE A 42 13.34 18.58 -39.26
CA ILE A 42 13.11 17.54 -38.23
C ILE A 42 13.98 17.73 -36.98
N TYR A 43 15.20 18.26 -37.16
CA TYR A 43 16.11 18.53 -36.03
C TYR A 43 15.61 19.63 -35.10
N ILE A 44 14.74 20.54 -35.57
CA ILE A 44 14.13 21.56 -34.71
C ILE A 44 13.12 20.89 -33.77
N ILE A 45 12.30 19.97 -34.29
CA ILE A 45 11.33 19.22 -33.47
C ILE A 45 12.08 18.30 -32.49
N ALA A 46 13.11 17.58 -32.96
CA ALA A 46 13.93 16.72 -32.12
C ALA A 46 14.65 17.49 -30.99
N ALA A 47 15.30 18.62 -31.30
CA ALA A 47 15.93 19.45 -30.29
C ALA A 47 14.91 20.08 -29.32
N SER A 48 13.73 20.49 -29.81
CA SER A 48 12.64 21.00 -28.97
C SER A 48 12.11 19.95 -28.01
N ASN A 49 12.05 18.68 -28.44
CA ASN A 49 11.61 17.58 -27.58
C ASN A 49 12.68 17.23 -26.54
N LEU A 50 13.93 17.05 -26.98
CA LEU A 50 15.08 16.78 -26.12
C LEU A 50 15.31 17.87 -25.05
N LEU A 51 14.99 19.14 -25.33
CA LEU A 51 15.04 20.22 -24.34
C LEU A 51 13.94 20.09 -23.26
N ALA A 52 12.76 19.58 -23.61
CA ALA A 52 11.69 19.29 -22.65
C ALA A 52 11.99 18.02 -21.85
N ASP A 53 12.53 16.97 -22.49
CA ASP A 53 13.02 15.76 -21.82
C ASP A 53 14.13 16.10 -20.80
N PHE A 54 15.10 16.93 -21.20
CA PHE A 54 16.15 17.45 -20.32
C PHE A 54 15.57 18.25 -19.15
N GLY A 55 14.55 19.07 -19.40
CA GLY A 55 13.80 19.80 -18.37
C GLY A 55 13.15 18.87 -17.35
N MET A 56 12.38 17.88 -17.82
CA MET A 56 11.73 16.87 -16.97
C MET A 56 12.75 16.13 -16.11
N LEU A 57 13.77 15.56 -16.72
CA LEU A 57 14.79 14.78 -16.00
C LEU A 57 15.57 15.65 -15.00
N THR A 58 15.85 16.91 -15.34
CA THR A 58 16.43 17.86 -14.39
C THR A 58 15.56 18.03 -13.15
N LEU A 59 14.23 18.21 -13.29
CA LEU A 59 13.34 18.35 -12.12
C LEU A 59 13.31 17.10 -11.23
N HIS A 60 13.39 15.91 -11.82
CA HIS A 60 13.54 14.68 -11.04
C HIS A 60 14.88 14.66 -10.29
N LEU A 61 15.98 15.03 -10.96
CA LEU A 61 17.34 15.07 -10.40
C LEU A 61 17.49 16.03 -9.20
N VAL A 62 16.92 17.24 -9.27
CA VAL A 62 17.04 18.24 -8.17
C VAL A 62 15.93 18.15 -7.12
N TYR A 63 14.78 17.55 -7.40
CA TYR A 63 13.66 17.57 -6.44
C TYR A 63 13.06 16.21 -6.08
N PHE A 64 12.57 15.43 -7.04
CA PHE A 64 11.90 14.16 -6.73
C PHE A 64 12.84 13.10 -6.15
N VAL A 65 13.95 12.88 -6.86
CA VAL A 65 14.93 11.84 -6.52
C VAL A 65 15.60 12.13 -5.18
N PRO A 66 16.04 13.36 -4.86
CA PRO A 66 16.53 13.65 -3.51
C PRO A 66 15.43 13.57 -2.44
N SER A 67 14.16 13.90 -2.74
CA SER A 67 13.06 13.72 -1.76
C SER A 67 12.82 12.24 -1.41
N LEU A 68 13.01 11.32 -2.36
CA LEU A 68 13.00 9.88 -2.11
C LEU A 68 14.24 9.42 -1.34
N LEU A 69 15.44 9.87 -1.74
CA LEU A 69 16.72 9.49 -1.12
C LEU A 69 16.88 9.99 0.32
N PHE A 70 16.26 11.12 0.67
CA PHE A 70 16.27 11.69 2.02
C PHE A 70 15.04 11.29 2.85
N GLU A 71 14.09 10.53 2.27
CA GLU A 71 12.84 10.12 2.93
C GLU A 71 12.07 11.30 3.54
N SER A 72 12.15 12.46 2.88
CA SER A 72 11.63 13.74 3.38
C SER A 72 11.43 14.73 2.22
N TYR A 73 10.53 15.70 2.39
CA TYR A 73 10.46 16.83 1.47
C TYR A 73 11.66 17.76 1.65
N ILE A 74 12.25 18.22 0.55
CA ILE A 74 13.43 19.11 0.57
C ILE A 74 13.13 20.48 1.19
N PHE A 75 11.88 20.94 1.18
CA PHE A 75 11.48 22.25 1.73
C PHE A 75 10.60 22.13 2.99
N PRO A 76 10.74 23.04 3.98
CA PRO A 76 10.23 22.81 5.33
C PRO A 76 8.71 22.67 5.46
N LYS A 77 7.93 23.27 4.55
CA LYS A 77 6.46 23.15 4.52
C LYS A 77 5.95 21.96 3.70
N GLY A 78 6.86 21.08 3.27
CA GLY A 78 6.55 19.86 2.52
C GLY A 78 5.84 20.13 1.19
N ILE A 79 4.76 19.39 0.96
CA ILE A 79 3.93 19.51 -0.26
C ILE A 79 3.32 20.92 -0.40
N ASN A 80 3.10 21.62 0.71
CA ASN A 80 2.49 22.95 0.76
C ASN A 80 3.49 24.11 0.66
N ASP A 81 4.77 23.84 0.38
CA ASP A 81 5.75 24.90 0.17
C ASP A 81 5.59 25.57 -1.21
N ASN A 82 5.75 26.90 -1.26
CA ASN A 82 5.64 27.66 -2.51
C ASN A 82 6.67 27.18 -3.56
N LEU A 83 7.86 26.77 -3.14
CA LEU A 83 8.90 26.28 -4.04
C LEU A 83 8.63 24.83 -4.50
N THR A 84 8.04 23.99 -3.64
CA THR A 84 7.47 22.68 -4.03
C THR A 84 6.42 22.86 -5.13
N ILE A 85 5.49 23.79 -4.95
CA ILE A 85 4.40 24.07 -5.91
C ILE A 85 4.95 24.64 -7.22
N PHE A 86 5.97 25.50 -7.17
CA PHE A 86 6.65 26.02 -8.37
C PHE A 86 7.34 24.92 -9.18
N ILE A 87 8.11 24.03 -8.53
CA ILE A 87 8.77 22.89 -9.19
C ILE A 87 7.72 21.91 -9.77
N SER A 88 6.62 21.69 -9.05
CA SER A 88 5.50 20.87 -9.53
C SER A 88 4.79 21.49 -10.75
N SER A 89 4.70 22.82 -10.80
CA SER A 89 4.18 23.56 -11.96
C SER A 89 5.12 23.47 -13.17
N LEU A 90 6.43 23.49 -12.93
CA LEU A 90 7.45 23.37 -13.98
C LEU A 90 7.50 21.94 -14.57
N PHE A 91 7.16 20.91 -13.77
CA PHE A 91 6.93 19.55 -14.27
C PHE A 91 5.72 19.52 -15.23
N MET A 92 4.58 20.10 -14.82
CA MET A 92 3.37 20.10 -15.68
C MET A 92 3.59 20.86 -16.99
N PHE A 93 4.35 21.97 -16.95
CA PHE A 93 4.79 22.70 -18.14
C PHE A 93 5.54 21.82 -19.14
N PHE A 94 6.61 21.15 -18.72
CA PHE A 94 7.37 20.29 -19.61
C PHE A 94 6.57 19.05 -20.03
N TRP A 95 5.74 18.48 -19.14
CA TRP A 95 4.83 17.38 -19.48
C TRP A 95 3.87 17.75 -20.62
N TYR A 96 3.19 18.90 -20.54
CA TYR A 96 2.33 19.37 -21.62
C TYR A 96 3.11 19.65 -22.91
N GLN A 97 4.32 20.21 -22.83
CA GLN A 97 5.17 20.38 -24.01
C GLN A 97 5.50 19.03 -24.66
N LEU A 98 5.81 17.98 -23.89
CA LEU A 98 6.02 16.63 -24.43
C LEU A 98 4.76 16.10 -25.12
N SER A 99 3.57 16.27 -24.53
CA SER A 99 2.29 15.92 -25.16
C SER A 99 2.09 16.60 -26.52
N PHE A 100 2.44 17.88 -26.66
CA PHE A 100 2.41 18.60 -27.94
C PHE A 100 3.54 18.19 -28.89
N SER A 101 4.74 17.90 -28.40
CA SER A 101 5.87 17.43 -29.20
C SER A 101 5.57 16.09 -29.87
N GLN A 102 4.93 15.13 -29.17
CA GLN A 102 4.53 13.85 -29.76
C GLN A 102 3.61 14.06 -30.97
N ILE A 103 2.60 14.93 -30.84
CA ILE A 103 1.70 15.32 -31.94
C ILE A 103 2.51 15.94 -33.09
N LEU A 104 3.39 16.90 -32.79
CA LEU A 104 4.16 17.63 -33.79
C LEU A 104 5.13 16.71 -34.55
N MET A 105 5.74 15.73 -33.87
CA MET A 105 6.58 14.69 -34.49
C MET A 105 5.75 13.77 -35.39
N ALA A 106 4.65 13.21 -34.89
CA ALA A 106 3.83 12.26 -35.64
C ALA A 106 3.20 12.89 -36.89
N VAL A 107 2.64 14.11 -36.76
CA VAL A 107 2.07 14.86 -37.89
C VAL A 107 3.16 15.28 -38.88
N ASN A 108 4.36 15.66 -38.43
CA ASN A 108 5.48 15.94 -39.33
C ASN A 108 5.87 14.72 -40.17
N ARG A 109 6.02 13.54 -39.54
CA ARG A 109 6.35 12.30 -40.25
C ARG A 109 5.24 11.91 -41.23
N LEU A 110 3.97 12.07 -40.84
CA LEU A 110 2.82 11.81 -41.71
C LEU A 110 2.84 12.71 -42.95
N VAL A 111 3.01 14.02 -42.79
CA VAL A 111 3.01 14.98 -43.90
C VAL A 111 4.20 14.74 -44.83
N VAL A 112 5.42 14.57 -44.30
CA VAL A 112 6.62 14.38 -45.14
C VAL A 112 6.58 13.07 -45.93
N MET A 113 6.05 11.98 -45.36
CA MET A 113 5.99 10.69 -46.04
C MET A 113 4.77 10.55 -46.95
N CYS A 114 3.56 10.80 -46.43
CA CYS A 114 2.32 10.53 -47.14
C CYS A 114 1.86 11.68 -48.06
N PHE A 115 2.33 12.91 -47.81
CA PHE A 115 1.89 14.13 -48.49
C PHE A 115 3.07 14.98 -48.97
N SER A 116 4.02 14.36 -49.67
CA SER A 116 5.28 14.96 -50.16
C SER A 116 5.16 16.28 -50.92
N ASN A 117 3.98 16.60 -51.44
CA ASN A 117 3.70 17.83 -52.19
C ASN A 117 3.30 19.01 -51.27
N VAL A 118 3.18 18.80 -49.96
CA VAL A 118 2.61 19.73 -48.99
C VAL A 118 3.70 20.29 -48.05
N ASN A 119 4.30 21.41 -48.44
CA ASN A 119 5.40 22.07 -47.72
C ASN A 119 4.98 22.84 -46.44
N VAL A 120 4.12 22.26 -45.60
CA VAL A 120 3.70 22.86 -44.31
C VAL A 120 4.88 23.03 -43.35
N PHE A 121 5.71 22.00 -43.21
CA PHE A 121 6.84 21.97 -42.29
C PHE A 121 8.10 22.61 -42.87
N THR A 122 8.05 23.87 -43.32
CA THR A 122 9.28 24.63 -43.63
C THR A 122 10.11 24.85 -42.35
N ARG A 123 11.41 25.16 -42.48
CA ARG A 123 12.27 25.49 -41.32
C ARG A 123 11.69 26.64 -40.47
N ARG A 124 11.09 27.65 -41.11
CA ARG A 124 10.43 28.78 -40.43
C ARG A 124 9.17 28.33 -39.68
N ASN A 125 8.28 27.61 -40.36
CA ASN A 125 7.01 27.18 -39.77
C ASN A 125 7.24 26.20 -38.62
N THR A 126 8.19 25.28 -38.77
CA THR A 126 8.55 24.30 -37.74
C THR A 126 9.13 24.96 -36.48
N LEU A 127 9.93 26.03 -36.65
CA LEU A 127 10.41 26.84 -35.53
C LEU A 127 9.27 27.60 -34.84
N ILE A 128 8.34 28.17 -35.61
CA ILE A 128 7.15 28.84 -35.05
C ILE A 128 6.30 27.84 -34.25
N PHE A 129 5.98 26.67 -34.81
CA PHE A 129 5.20 25.64 -34.10
C PHE A 129 5.87 25.20 -32.80
N ALA A 130 7.18 24.93 -32.82
CA ALA A 130 7.92 24.55 -31.61
C ALA A 130 7.91 25.65 -30.53
N ILE A 131 8.06 26.93 -30.90
CA ILE A 131 7.98 28.04 -29.94
C ILE A 131 6.53 28.20 -29.42
N SER A 132 5.53 28.10 -30.28
CA SER A 132 4.12 28.23 -29.89
C SER A 132 3.65 27.14 -28.94
N THR A 133 4.13 25.90 -29.06
CA THR A 133 3.76 24.83 -28.11
C THR A 133 4.27 25.14 -26.70
N TYR A 134 5.47 25.71 -26.56
CA TYR A 134 5.99 26.11 -25.24
C TYR A 134 5.13 27.21 -24.60
N SER A 135 4.70 28.21 -25.38
CA SER A 135 3.78 29.26 -24.89
C SER A 135 2.44 28.70 -24.43
N ILE A 136 1.87 27.73 -25.17
CA ILE A 136 0.60 27.07 -24.79
C ILE A 136 0.80 26.21 -23.54
N ALA A 137 1.87 25.43 -23.47
CA ALA A 137 2.21 24.61 -22.31
C ALA A 137 2.39 25.44 -21.03
N ALA A 138 2.98 26.65 -21.12
CA ALA A 138 3.12 27.57 -19.99
C ALA A 138 1.76 28.04 -19.46
N VAL A 139 0.83 28.42 -20.36
CA VAL A 139 -0.52 28.83 -19.99
C VAL A 139 -1.28 27.67 -19.33
N LEU A 140 -1.23 26.46 -19.90
CA LEU A 140 -1.88 25.28 -19.32
C LEU A 140 -1.29 24.91 -17.94
N ALA A 141 0.04 25.03 -17.76
CA ALA A 141 0.68 24.80 -16.46
C ALA A 141 0.18 25.77 -15.39
N ILE A 142 0.15 27.07 -15.71
CA ILE A 142 -0.34 28.12 -14.82
C ILE A 142 -1.83 27.90 -14.48
N LEU A 143 -2.66 27.58 -15.47
CA LEU A 143 -4.07 27.25 -15.26
C LEU A 143 -4.23 26.05 -14.32
N SER A 144 -3.43 24.99 -14.51
CA SER A 144 -3.54 23.74 -13.75
C SER A 144 -3.13 23.85 -12.28
N GLN A 145 -2.16 24.70 -11.91
CA GLN A 145 -1.64 24.76 -10.52
C GLN A 145 -2.09 26.00 -9.74
N TYR A 146 -2.35 27.12 -10.42
CA TYR A 146 -2.62 28.40 -9.77
C TYR A 146 -4.05 28.91 -9.97
N VAL A 147 -4.66 28.73 -11.16
CA VAL A 147 -5.96 29.35 -11.50
C VAL A 147 -7.16 28.44 -11.21
N LEU A 148 -7.00 27.12 -11.22
CA LEU A 148 -8.06 26.14 -10.96
C LEU A 148 -7.81 25.32 -9.66
N PRO A 149 -7.63 25.94 -8.48
CA PRO A 149 -6.95 25.36 -7.31
C PRO A 149 -7.76 24.33 -6.49
N CYS A 150 -8.75 23.68 -7.09
CA CYS A 150 -9.45 22.53 -6.51
C CYS A 150 -8.51 21.38 -6.10
N CYS A 151 -7.44 21.20 -6.87
CA CYS A 151 -6.51 20.10 -6.82
C CYS A 151 -5.17 20.61 -7.38
N ARG A 152 -4.04 20.27 -6.74
CA ARG A 152 -2.70 20.58 -7.25
C ARG A 152 -1.87 19.33 -7.46
N PHE A 153 -1.11 19.26 -8.53
CA PHE A 153 -0.12 18.20 -8.74
C PHE A 153 1.08 18.47 -7.84
N SER A 154 1.62 17.43 -7.20
CA SER A 154 2.92 17.51 -6.56
C SER A 154 3.61 16.14 -6.45
N PHE A 155 4.90 16.17 -6.21
CA PHE A 155 5.69 14.98 -5.91
C PHE A 155 5.45 14.59 -4.44
N ASP A 156 5.08 13.33 -4.18
CA ASP A 156 4.85 12.82 -2.83
C ASP A 156 5.73 11.59 -2.64
N TYR A 157 6.90 11.80 -2.01
CA TYR A 157 7.90 10.75 -1.84
C TYR A 157 7.32 9.52 -1.13
N PHE A 158 6.36 9.72 -0.21
CA PHE A 158 5.76 8.67 0.62
C PHE A 158 5.05 7.59 -0.21
N VAL A 159 4.47 7.97 -1.36
CA VAL A 159 3.82 7.04 -2.32
C VAL A 159 4.75 6.67 -3.49
N PHE A 160 6.06 6.85 -3.34
CA PHE A 160 7.08 6.55 -4.36
C PHE A 160 6.86 7.23 -5.73
N SER A 161 6.01 8.26 -5.78
CA SER A 161 5.48 8.80 -7.04
C SER A 161 4.88 10.20 -6.86
N TYR A 162 3.87 10.53 -7.65
CA TYR A 162 3.23 11.84 -7.71
C TYR A 162 1.79 11.76 -7.22
N ARG A 163 1.27 12.86 -6.68
CA ARG A 163 -0.04 12.92 -6.05
C ARG A 163 -0.75 14.23 -6.40
N TYR A 164 -2.04 14.14 -6.68
CA TYR A 164 -2.90 15.32 -6.68
C TYR A 164 -3.34 15.60 -5.24
N ILE A 165 -2.96 16.76 -4.70
CA ILE A 165 -3.46 17.30 -3.44
C ILE A 165 -4.90 17.76 -3.68
N THR A 166 -5.89 16.92 -3.40
CA THR A 166 -7.31 17.23 -3.59
C THR A 166 -7.88 17.97 -2.39
N ILE A 167 -8.60 19.08 -2.60
CA ILE A 167 -9.43 19.70 -1.56
C ILE A 167 -10.76 18.95 -1.51
N ASP A 168 -11.06 18.30 -0.38
CA ASP A 168 -12.27 17.49 -0.21
C ASP A 168 -13.53 18.36 -0.42
N GLY A 169 -14.28 18.07 -1.50
CA GLY A 169 -15.49 18.79 -1.90
C GLY A 169 -15.43 19.51 -3.25
N LEU A 170 -14.26 19.61 -3.91
CA LEU A 170 -14.16 20.14 -5.28
C LEU A 170 -13.71 19.08 -6.30
N MET A 171 -14.32 19.10 -7.49
CA MET A 171 -13.92 18.28 -8.63
C MET A 171 -12.50 18.67 -9.11
N ASN A 172 -11.69 17.70 -9.51
CA ASN A 172 -10.34 17.93 -10.04
C ASN A 172 -10.37 18.49 -11.48
N TYR A 173 -10.60 19.80 -11.61
CA TYR A 173 -10.70 20.50 -12.90
C TYR A 173 -9.43 20.36 -13.78
N PRO A 174 -8.18 20.52 -13.28
CA PRO A 174 -6.98 20.28 -14.08
C PRO A 174 -6.94 18.89 -14.70
N ASN A 175 -7.22 17.86 -13.89
CA ASN A 175 -7.20 16.49 -14.33
C ASN A 175 -8.26 16.17 -15.40
N THR A 176 -9.46 16.71 -15.21
CA THR A 176 -10.66 16.40 -16.03
C THR A 176 -10.67 17.17 -17.34
N PHE A 177 -10.24 18.44 -17.34
CA PHE A 177 -10.36 19.33 -18.51
C PHE A 177 -9.03 19.64 -19.21
N ILE A 178 -7.87 19.34 -18.60
CA ILE A 178 -6.55 19.59 -19.20
C ILE A 178 -5.77 18.28 -19.36
N ASP A 179 -5.43 17.59 -18.27
CA ASP A 179 -4.52 16.42 -18.30
C ASP A 179 -5.06 15.26 -19.14
N MET A 180 -6.27 14.80 -18.84
CA MET A 180 -6.86 13.63 -19.49
C MET A 180 -7.21 13.89 -20.97
N PRO A 181 -7.85 15.02 -21.35
CA PRO A 181 -8.10 15.33 -22.76
C PRO A 181 -6.82 15.47 -23.59
N LEU A 182 -5.77 16.13 -23.07
CA LEU A 182 -4.54 16.36 -23.82
C LEU A 182 -3.74 15.08 -24.03
N ASN A 183 -3.60 14.23 -23.01
CA ASN A 183 -2.88 12.95 -23.14
C ASN A 183 -3.66 11.92 -24.00
N ALA A 184 -5.00 11.96 -23.98
CA ALA A 184 -5.83 11.16 -24.87
C ALA A 184 -5.74 11.65 -26.34
N LEU A 185 -5.74 12.97 -26.56
CA LEU A 185 -5.59 13.58 -27.88
C LEU A 185 -4.23 13.28 -28.50
N SER A 186 -3.13 13.43 -27.74
CA SER A 186 -1.78 13.11 -28.23
C SER A 186 -1.67 11.64 -28.65
N THR A 187 -2.11 10.73 -27.80
CA THR A 187 -2.20 9.29 -28.07
C THR A 187 -2.97 8.98 -29.35
N THR A 188 -4.17 9.55 -29.49
CA THR A 188 -5.07 9.27 -30.63
C THR A 188 -4.50 9.80 -31.94
N VAL A 189 -3.99 11.04 -31.96
CA VAL A 189 -3.42 11.65 -33.17
C VAL A 189 -2.16 10.93 -33.60
N CYS A 190 -1.25 10.61 -32.66
CA CYS A 190 -0.04 9.84 -32.98
C CYS A 190 -0.36 8.45 -33.53
N GLY A 191 -1.31 7.72 -32.92
CA GLY A 191 -1.76 6.41 -33.40
C GLY A 191 -2.28 6.47 -34.85
N CYS A 192 -3.16 7.43 -35.16
CA CYS A 192 -3.68 7.63 -36.51
C CYS A 192 -2.57 7.99 -37.53
N CYS A 193 -1.60 8.83 -37.13
CA CYS A 193 -0.46 9.19 -37.97
C CYS A 193 0.43 7.98 -38.29
N TYR A 194 0.88 7.22 -37.27
CA TYR A 194 1.76 6.08 -37.49
C TYR A 194 1.08 4.92 -38.22
N PHE A 195 -0.20 4.65 -37.94
CA PHE A 195 -1.00 3.69 -38.70
C PHE A 195 -1.07 4.06 -40.20
N SER A 196 -1.33 5.33 -40.51
CA SER A 196 -1.35 5.83 -41.89
C SER A 196 0.01 5.71 -42.59
N ILE A 197 1.11 5.99 -41.88
CA ILE A 197 2.48 5.79 -42.39
C ILE A 197 2.76 4.31 -42.68
N VAL A 198 2.31 3.39 -41.81
CA VAL A 198 2.47 1.95 -42.00
C VAL A 198 1.70 1.46 -43.22
N LEU A 199 0.45 1.88 -43.40
CA LEU A 199 -0.34 1.60 -44.61
C LEU A 199 0.32 2.15 -45.88
N TRP A 200 0.88 3.35 -45.83
CA TRP A 200 1.62 3.93 -46.95
C TRP A 200 2.87 3.12 -47.33
N ILE A 201 3.66 2.67 -46.33
CA ILE A 201 4.83 1.78 -46.55
C ILE A 201 4.38 0.47 -47.22
N PHE A 202 3.33 -0.19 -46.72
CA PHE A 202 2.79 -1.39 -47.35
C PHE A 202 2.31 -1.14 -48.78
N SER A 203 1.65 0.00 -49.05
CA SER A 203 1.18 0.35 -50.40
C SER A 203 2.33 0.54 -51.40
N ILE A 204 3.49 1.04 -50.95
CA ILE A 204 4.69 1.20 -51.79
C ILE A 204 5.39 -0.13 -52.00
N ASN A 205 5.45 -0.99 -50.99
CA ASN A 205 6.03 -2.33 -51.13
C ASN A 205 5.19 -3.21 -52.06
N ALA A 206 3.85 -3.13 -51.99
CA ALA A 206 2.94 -3.79 -52.93
C ALA A 206 3.10 -3.26 -54.37
N LYS A 207 3.39 -1.97 -54.55
CA LYS A 207 3.71 -1.36 -55.86
C LYS A 207 5.14 -1.67 -56.36
N LYS A 208 6.02 -2.21 -55.51
CA LYS A 208 7.41 -2.56 -55.83
C LYS A 208 7.65 -4.07 -55.86
N GLY A 209 6.86 -4.78 -56.67
CA GLY A 209 7.29 -6.08 -57.18
C GLY A 209 8.61 -5.95 -57.93
N GLN A 210 9.52 -6.91 -57.74
CA GLN A 210 10.83 -7.05 -58.40
C GLN A 210 11.90 -5.96 -58.09
N GLY A 211 12.76 -6.26 -57.10
CA GLY A 211 14.18 -5.87 -57.06
C GLY A 211 14.58 -4.40 -56.80
N ALA A 212 13.75 -3.41 -57.14
CA ALA A 212 14.15 -2.01 -57.13
C ALA A 212 14.17 -1.42 -55.70
N ALA A 213 15.36 -1.30 -55.10
CA ALA A 213 15.55 -0.73 -53.76
C ALA A 213 14.89 0.66 -53.56
N HIS A 214 14.47 0.97 -52.33
CA HIS A 214 14.07 2.34 -51.96
C HIS A 214 15.25 3.32 -52.13
N SER A 215 14.95 4.59 -52.45
CA SER A 215 15.94 5.67 -52.44
C SER A 215 16.55 5.85 -51.05
N HIS A 216 17.74 6.44 -50.98
CA HIS A 216 18.43 6.69 -49.72
C HIS A 216 17.59 7.54 -48.77
N GLU A 217 16.91 8.57 -49.29
CA GLU A 217 16.04 9.46 -48.53
C GLU A 217 14.80 8.73 -47.99
N THR A 218 14.10 7.93 -48.79
CA THR A 218 12.95 7.16 -48.30
C THR A 218 13.35 6.14 -47.22
N LYS A 219 14.53 5.51 -47.32
CA LYS A 219 15.07 4.64 -46.26
C LYS A 219 15.32 5.41 -44.97
N LEU A 220 15.84 6.64 -45.07
CA LEU A 220 16.14 7.51 -43.94
C LEU A 220 14.87 8.02 -43.25
N GLU A 221 13.85 8.45 -44.02
CA GLU A 221 12.58 8.89 -43.46
C GLU A 221 11.81 7.74 -42.78
N ILE A 222 11.82 6.53 -43.36
CA ILE A 222 11.28 5.31 -42.71
C ILE A 222 12.02 5.00 -41.40
N LYS A 223 13.34 5.19 -41.36
CA LYS A 223 14.14 5.02 -40.13
C LYS A 223 13.70 6.02 -39.04
N TYR A 224 13.54 7.30 -39.39
CA TYR A 224 13.05 8.31 -38.45
C TYR A 224 11.61 8.03 -37.99
N ALA A 225 10.71 7.60 -38.88
CA ALA A 225 9.34 7.24 -38.49
C ALA A 225 9.30 6.09 -37.48
N LYS A 226 10.15 5.06 -37.65
CA LYS A 226 10.30 3.97 -36.67
C LYS A 226 10.84 4.46 -35.32
N GLN A 227 11.83 5.34 -35.32
CA GLN A 227 12.39 5.93 -34.09
C GLN A 227 11.31 6.66 -33.28
N PHE A 228 10.55 7.57 -33.90
CA PHE A 228 9.52 8.33 -33.19
C PHE A 228 8.33 7.45 -32.75
N PHE A 229 7.95 6.43 -33.54
CA PHE A 229 6.91 5.48 -33.12
C PHE A 229 7.28 4.75 -31.82
N ILE A 230 8.54 4.32 -31.67
CA ILE A 230 9.04 3.70 -30.43
C ILE A 230 8.99 4.70 -29.26
N ILE A 231 9.43 5.94 -29.47
CA ILE A 231 9.36 7.02 -28.48
C ILE A 231 7.92 7.28 -28.02
N THR A 232 6.95 7.28 -28.94
CA THR A 232 5.52 7.44 -28.62
C THR A 232 4.99 6.28 -27.74
N ILE A 233 5.47 5.04 -27.93
CA ILE A 233 5.05 3.89 -27.10
C ILE A 233 5.48 4.07 -25.64
N PHE A 234 6.72 4.53 -25.38
CA PHE A 234 7.16 4.81 -24.01
C PHE A 234 6.32 5.91 -23.35
N TYR A 235 6.00 6.98 -24.09
CA TYR A 235 5.11 8.04 -23.61
C TYR A 235 3.68 7.54 -23.31
N MET A 236 3.12 6.66 -24.16
CA MET A 236 1.81 6.04 -23.91
C MET A 236 1.82 5.18 -22.64
N ASN A 237 2.85 4.35 -22.43
CA ASN A 237 2.99 3.53 -21.23
C ASN A 237 3.16 4.40 -19.97
N ALA A 238 3.94 5.49 -20.05
CA ALA A 238 4.11 6.44 -18.96
C ALA A 238 2.76 7.03 -18.50
N TRP A 239 2.01 7.68 -19.39
CA TRP A 239 0.80 8.39 -18.96
C TRP A 239 -0.35 7.46 -18.57
N THR A 240 -0.46 6.28 -19.19
CA THR A 240 -1.48 5.30 -18.83
C THR A 240 -1.19 4.63 -17.49
N SER A 241 0.08 4.45 -17.10
CA SER A 241 0.44 3.91 -15.78
C SER A 241 -0.13 4.78 -14.63
N PHE A 242 -0.06 6.12 -14.76
CA PHE A 242 -0.68 7.07 -13.82
C PHE A 242 -2.21 6.97 -13.70
N ARG A 243 -2.88 6.25 -14.60
CA ARG A 243 -4.34 6.07 -14.60
C ARG A 243 -4.75 4.70 -14.05
N TYR A 244 -4.15 3.63 -14.54
CA TYR A 244 -4.61 2.28 -14.24
C TYR A 244 -3.92 1.65 -13.03
N LEU A 245 -2.65 1.94 -12.78
CA LEU A 245 -1.93 1.36 -11.63
C LEU A 245 -2.56 1.71 -10.27
N PRO A 246 -3.04 2.95 -10.03
CA PRO A 246 -3.75 3.28 -8.79
C PRO A 246 -5.03 2.47 -8.56
N VAL A 247 -5.73 2.09 -9.64
CA VAL A 247 -6.98 1.32 -9.61
C VAL A 247 -6.70 -0.18 -9.42
N LEU A 248 -5.58 -0.68 -9.97
CA LEU A 248 -5.20 -2.11 -9.91
C LEU A 248 -4.54 -2.52 -8.59
N ILE A 249 -3.93 -1.57 -7.85
CA ILE A 249 -3.11 -1.88 -6.67
C ILE A 249 -3.73 -1.37 -5.36
N GLY A 250 -4.51 -0.28 -5.41
CA GLY A 250 -5.10 0.31 -4.22
C GLY A 250 -4.09 0.81 -3.18
N GLY A 251 -4.56 1.08 -1.96
CA GLY A 251 -3.77 1.77 -0.92
C GLY A 251 -2.81 0.90 -0.10
N SER A 252 -2.78 -0.43 -0.30
CA SER A 252 -2.04 -1.36 0.57
C SER A 252 -0.54 -1.48 0.25
N ASN A 253 -0.17 -1.37 -1.03
CA ASN A 253 1.21 -1.55 -1.51
C ASN A 253 1.76 -0.27 -2.18
N LEU A 254 1.82 0.82 -1.42
CA LEU A 254 2.19 2.17 -1.89
C LEU A 254 3.54 2.26 -2.63
N TYR A 255 4.44 1.30 -2.44
CA TYR A 255 5.74 1.27 -3.13
C TYR A 255 5.66 0.82 -4.60
N LEU A 256 4.60 0.11 -5.02
CA LEU A 256 4.44 -0.33 -6.40
C LEU A 256 4.12 0.83 -7.36
N TYR A 257 3.67 1.97 -6.82
CA TYR A 257 3.49 3.23 -7.55
C TYR A 257 4.83 3.78 -8.10
N SER A 258 5.98 3.30 -7.62
CA SER A 258 7.29 3.57 -8.23
C SER A 258 7.35 3.17 -9.72
N PHE A 259 6.57 2.17 -10.14
CA PHE A 259 6.46 1.79 -11.54
C PHE A 259 5.92 2.92 -12.43
N CYS A 260 5.04 3.78 -11.92
CA CYS A 260 4.57 4.96 -12.66
C CYS A 260 5.72 5.96 -12.92
N SER A 261 6.54 6.22 -11.90
CA SER A 261 7.72 7.09 -12.00
C SER A 261 8.81 6.49 -12.90
N LEU A 262 8.99 5.17 -12.89
CA LEU A 262 9.90 4.47 -13.80
C LEU A 262 9.50 4.64 -15.27
N ASN A 263 8.24 4.36 -15.62
CA ASN A 263 7.78 4.51 -17.01
C ASN A 263 7.85 5.98 -17.47
N ALA A 264 7.59 6.94 -16.57
CA ALA A 264 7.77 8.36 -16.85
C ALA A 264 9.23 8.72 -17.18
N MET A 265 10.20 8.34 -16.35
CA MET A 265 11.63 8.60 -16.59
C MET A 265 12.10 7.99 -17.92
N LEU A 266 11.81 6.70 -18.14
CA LEU A 266 12.13 6.00 -19.39
C LEU A 266 11.52 6.69 -20.63
N SER A 267 10.34 7.31 -20.51
CA SER A 267 9.76 8.10 -21.60
C SER A 267 10.53 9.37 -21.93
N PHE A 268 11.19 10.00 -20.96
CA PHE A 268 12.01 11.18 -21.20
C PHE A 268 13.37 10.76 -21.79
N GLY A 269 13.99 9.72 -21.23
CA GLY A 269 15.27 9.18 -21.71
C GLY A 269 15.25 8.54 -23.08
N ALA A 270 14.12 7.92 -23.48
CA ALA A 270 13.97 7.22 -24.75
C ALA A 270 14.40 8.08 -25.96
N ASN A 271 14.12 9.39 -25.96
CA ASN A 271 14.57 10.31 -26.99
C ASN A 271 16.10 10.34 -27.11
N GLY A 272 16.79 10.62 -26.00
CA GLY A 272 18.25 10.71 -25.96
C GLY A 272 18.92 9.41 -26.40
N LEU A 273 18.47 8.28 -25.87
CA LEU A 273 19.06 6.97 -26.15
C LEU A 273 18.81 6.51 -27.60
N VAL A 274 17.59 6.67 -28.13
CA VAL A 274 17.29 6.37 -29.54
C VAL A 274 18.17 7.23 -30.46
N TYR A 275 18.31 8.54 -30.20
CA TYR A 275 19.16 9.40 -31.01
C TYR A 275 20.65 9.05 -30.90
N TYR A 276 21.15 8.81 -29.69
CA TYR A 276 22.55 8.50 -29.42
C TYR A 276 22.98 7.17 -30.07
N HIS A 277 22.23 6.09 -29.84
CA HIS A 277 22.64 4.75 -30.30
C HIS A 277 22.49 4.59 -31.81
N THR A 278 21.42 5.12 -32.42
CA THR A 278 21.03 4.76 -33.78
C THR A 278 21.52 5.70 -34.87
N ASN A 279 21.94 6.93 -34.55
CA ASN A 279 22.39 7.90 -35.55
C ASN A 279 23.92 8.01 -35.60
N SER A 280 24.51 7.31 -36.57
CA SER A 280 25.96 7.24 -36.81
C SER A 280 26.65 8.59 -37.03
N GLU A 281 25.92 9.63 -37.45
CA GLU A 281 26.47 10.98 -37.60
C GLU A 281 26.79 11.62 -36.25
N ILE A 282 25.98 11.37 -35.21
CA ILE A 282 26.21 11.84 -33.84
C ILE A 282 27.45 11.14 -33.26
N LYS A 283 27.53 9.81 -33.38
CA LYS A 283 28.72 9.03 -32.97
C LYS A 283 30.00 9.50 -33.69
N LYS A 284 29.93 9.83 -34.98
CA LYS A 284 31.07 10.42 -35.74
C LYS A 284 31.45 11.83 -35.27
N ALA A 285 30.49 12.65 -34.80
CA ALA A 285 30.77 13.96 -34.24
C ALA A 285 31.46 13.89 -32.86
N LEU A 286 31.13 12.87 -32.06
CA LEU A 286 31.70 12.65 -30.73
C LEU A 286 33.12 12.05 -30.79
N ASN A 287 33.37 11.04 -31.63
CA ASN A 287 34.62 10.26 -31.63
C ASN A 287 35.89 11.03 -32.10
N LYS A 288 35.78 12.27 -32.57
CA LYS A 288 36.86 13.01 -33.25
C LYS A 288 37.90 13.63 -32.29
N ARG A 289 38.26 12.96 -31.19
CA ARG A 289 39.06 13.57 -30.10
C ARG A 289 40.10 12.69 -29.39
N VAL A 290 40.29 11.44 -29.81
CA VAL A 290 41.18 10.48 -29.10
C VAL A 290 42.65 10.52 -29.58
N SER A 291 42.93 11.14 -30.73
CA SER A 291 44.25 11.03 -31.42
C SER A 291 45.19 12.24 -31.24
N THR A 292 45.13 12.97 -30.12
CA THR A 292 45.90 14.22 -29.92
C THR A 292 46.31 14.50 -28.47
N THR A 293 47.18 13.67 -27.85
CA THR A 293 48.01 14.04 -26.66
C THR A 293 49.07 12.96 -26.31
N ALA A 294 49.96 12.62 -27.26
CA ALA A 294 51.11 11.76 -26.98
C ALA A 294 52.21 11.89 -28.06
N ASP A 295 52.92 13.03 -28.11
CA ASP A 295 54.26 13.10 -28.74
C ASP A 295 54.92 14.46 -28.44
N SER A 296 56.02 14.46 -27.67
CA SER A 296 56.88 15.64 -27.48
C SER A 296 58.31 15.32 -26.99
N SER A 297 58.94 14.25 -27.50
CA SER A 297 60.36 13.95 -27.25
C SER A 297 60.96 13.02 -28.31
N SER A 298 62.27 13.15 -28.57
CA SER A 298 63.12 12.32 -29.47
C SER A 298 62.64 12.12 -30.93
N GLY A 299 63.25 12.83 -31.88
CA GLY A 299 63.01 12.66 -33.33
C GLY A 299 64.10 11.87 -34.08
N LYS A 300 63.99 11.92 -35.43
CA LYS A 300 64.80 11.23 -36.47
C LYS A 300 64.48 9.74 -36.69
N GLY A 301 64.47 9.30 -37.95
CA GLY A 301 64.48 7.88 -38.32
C GLY A 301 63.76 7.57 -39.64
N GLU A 302 64.50 7.52 -40.74
CA GLU A 302 63.99 7.20 -42.08
C GLU A 302 63.56 5.73 -42.26
N SER A 303 62.51 5.53 -43.07
CA SER A 303 62.45 4.66 -44.25
C SER A 303 62.74 3.13 -44.20
N GLN A 304 61.92 2.44 -45.00
CA GLN A 304 62.20 1.20 -45.75
C GLN A 304 61.98 -0.20 -45.15
N LYS A 305 61.50 -1.06 -46.06
CA LYS A 305 61.14 -2.47 -45.94
C LYS A 305 62.37 -3.36 -45.79
N ARG A 306 62.27 -4.46 -45.03
CA ARG A 306 62.44 -5.82 -45.60
C ARG A 306 61.98 -6.96 -44.68
N ASN A 307 61.71 -8.10 -45.30
CA ASN A 307 61.48 -9.39 -44.65
C ASN A 307 62.77 -9.92 -44.01
N SER A 308 62.65 -10.76 -42.98
CA SER A 308 63.29 -12.09 -42.96
C SER A 308 62.66 -12.97 -41.88
N ASN A 309 63.09 -14.23 -41.77
CA ASN A 309 62.34 -15.33 -41.17
C ASN A 309 63.27 -16.18 -40.28
N VAL A 310 62.70 -16.85 -39.26
CA VAL A 310 63.12 -18.17 -38.73
C VAL A 310 64.36 -18.30 -37.79
N THR A 311 64.23 -19.19 -36.78
CA THR A 311 65.25 -19.80 -35.87
C THR A 311 66.04 -18.92 -34.88
N ARG A 312 66.49 -19.41 -33.70
CA ARG A 312 66.05 -20.48 -32.76
C ARG A 312 66.80 -20.36 -31.41
N ASP A 313 66.40 -21.16 -30.42
CA ASP A 313 67.18 -21.84 -29.35
C ASP A 313 68.73 -21.71 -29.39
N SER A 314 69.51 -21.61 -28.29
CA SER A 314 69.25 -21.61 -26.83
C SER A 314 70.57 -21.37 -26.05
N ASP A 315 70.55 -21.12 -24.72
CA ASP A 315 71.45 -21.80 -23.74
C ASP A 315 71.21 -21.42 -22.24
N LEU A 316 70.62 -22.34 -21.47
CA LEU A 316 71.22 -23.16 -20.37
C LEU A 316 72.36 -22.59 -19.46
N PRO A 317 72.64 -23.19 -18.27
CA PRO A 317 71.72 -23.75 -17.25
C PRO A 317 72.18 -23.57 -15.76
N ARG A 318 71.30 -23.89 -14.79
CA ARG A 318 71.57 -24.67 -13.54
C ARG A 318 70.33 -24.72 -12.61
N ALA A 319 70.11 -25.69 -11.71
CA ALA A 319 70.22 -27.16 -11.77
C ALA A 319 69.61 -27.79 -10.48
N ASN A 320 69.03 -29.00 -10.60
CA ASN A 320 68.60 -29.94 -9.53
C ASN A 320 67.43 -29.50 -8.61
N GLN A 321 66.33 -30.26 -8.40
CA GLN A 321 66.06 -31.68 -8.04
C GLN A 321 65.95 -31.92 -6.52
N THR A 322 64.74 -32.17 -5.98
CA THR A 322 64.15 -33.50 -5.60
C THR A 322 64.99 -34.32 -4.61
N ASN A 323 64.43 -34.95 -3.55
CA ASN A 323 63.40 -35.99 -3.67
C ASN A 323 62.75 -36.45 -2.32
N LEU A 324 61.73 -37.31 -2.42
CA LEU A 324 61.21 -38.32 -1.45
C LEU A 324 60.39 -37.93 -0.17
N LEU A 325 59.13 -38.42 -0.18
CA LEU A 325 58.42 -39.22 0.84
C LEU A 325 58.63 -38.97 2.35
N ILE A 326 57.53 -38.72 3.07
CA ILE A 326 56.89 -39.75 3.93
C ILE A 326 55.40 -39.46 4.19
N VAL A 327 54.69 -40.49 4.66
CA VAL A 327 53.24 -40.61 4.82
C VAL A 327 52.71 -39.80 6.03
N GLN A 328 51.39 -39.58 6.02
CA GLN A 328 50.47 -39.72 7.17
C GLN A 328 49.83 -38.45 7.78
N ASN A 329 48.57 -38.64 8.18
CA ASN A 329 47.65 -37.66 8.73
C ASN A 329 48.23 -36.87 9.93
N ILE A 330 48.23 -35.55 9.83
CA ILE A 330 48.00 -34.68 10.99
C ILE A 330 46.84 -33.75 10.62
N GLN A 331 45.75 -33.83 11.39
CA GLN A 331 44.79 -32.74 11.43
C GLN A 331 45.48 -31.57 12.13
N VAL A 332 45.96 -30.58 11.38
CA VAL A 332 46.13 -29.24 11.96
C VAL A 332 44.73 -28.66 12.07
N SER A 333 44.07 -29.02 13.17
CA SER A 333 42.87 -28.34 13.63
C SER A 333 43.23 -26.91 13.98
N ASP A 334 43.05 -25.97 13.05
CA ASP A 334 43.03 -24.56 13.40
C ASP A 334 41.85 -24.31 14.36
N PRO A 335 42.09 -23.94 15.63
CA PRO A 335 41.02 -23.71 16.59
C PRO A 335 40.12 -22.53 16.22
N GLU A 336 40.59 -21.59 15.40
CA GLU A 336 39.78 -20.47 14.91
C GLU A 336 38.59 -20.97 14.09
N SER A 337 38.80 -21.93 13.18
CA SER A 337 37.73 -22.51 12.34
C SER A 337 36.55 -23.03 13.16
N HIS A 338 36.83 -23.68 14.29
CA HIS A 338 35.81 -24.27 15.17
C HIS A 338 35.22 -23.26 16.17
N LYS A 339 35.94 -22.19 16.52
CA LYS A 339 35.36 -21.05 17.26
C LYS A 339 34.35 -20.30 16.39
N ILE A 340 34.71 -19.95 15.14
CA ILE A 340 33.85 -19.17 14.24
C ILE A 340 32.51 -19.92 14.02
N VAL A 341 32.55 -21.23 13.74
CA VAL A 341 31.35 -22.10 13.61
C VAL A 341 30.55 -22.23 14.91
N LYS A 342 31.14 -21.97 16.09
CA LYS A 342 30.41 -21.92 17.36
C LYS A 342 29.50 -20.69 17.40
N TYR A 343 30.00 -19.52 17.00
CA TYR A 343 29.28 -18.25 17.05
C TYR A 343 28.13 -18.14 16.03
N GLN A 344 28.26 -18.71 14.83
CA GLN A 344 27.17 -18.71 13.82
C GLN A 344 25.81 -19.16 14.38
N LYS A 345 25.81 -20.24 15.17
CA LYS A 345 24.59 -20.91 15.66
C LYS A 345 23.86 -20.10 16.73
N MET A 346 24.47 -19.00 17.19
CA MET A 346 23.95 -18.15 18.25
C MET A 346 23.00 -17.09 17.73
N PHE A 347 23.08 -16.73 16.43
CA PHE A 347 22.14 -15.83 15.77
C PHE A 347 21.10 -16.52 14.86
N CYS A 348 21.28 -17.81 14.55
CA CYS A 348 20.32 -18.59 13.76
C CYS A 348 19.80 -19.86 14.46
N PRO A 349 18.54 -19.83 14.94
CA PRO A 349 17.72 -21.03 15.02
C PRO A 349 17.58 -21.65 13.64
N ARG A 350 17.60 -22.99 13.53
CA ARG A 350 17.60 -23.71 12.24
C ARG A 350 16.41 -23.41 11.33
N ASP A 351 15.32 -22.92 11.89
CA ASP A 351 14.04 -22.65 11.21
C ASP A 351 13.58 -21.20 11.45
N GLY A 352 14.51 -20.28 11.74
CA GLY A 352 14.26 -18.85 11.96
C GLY A 352 14.20 -18.01 10.67
N PRO A 353 13.71 -16.75 10.76
CA PRO A 353 13.51 -15.86 9.60
C PRO A 353 14.81 -15.40 8.91
N CYS A 354 15.98 -15.67 9.50
CA CYS A 354 17.29 -15.38 8.92
C CYS A 354 17.74 -16.39 7.84
N ASN A 355 17.02 -17.51 7.66
CA ASN A 355 17.15 -18.40 6.51
C ASN A 355 16.62 -17.75 5.22
N LEU A 356 17.13 -16.58 4.82
CA LEU A 356 16.67 -15.86 3.63
C LEU A 356 17.22 -16.48 2.33
N VAL A 357 18.40 -17.10 2.37
CA VAL A 357 19.01 -17.69 1.18
C VAL A 357 18.36 -19.03 0.84
N ARG A 358 17.86 -19.81 1.81
CA ARG A 358 17.25 -21.12 1.52
C ARG A 358 15.96 -21.07 0.67
N PRO A 359 14.98 -20.17 0.89
CA PRO A 359 13.88 -19.93 -0.05
C PRO A 359 14.38 -19.37 -1.39
N PHE A 360 15.35 -18.46 -1.38
CA PHE A 360 15.92 -17.83 -2.56
C PHE A 360 16.65 -18.85 -3.47
N VAL A 361 17.38 -19.80 -2.89
CA VAL A 361 18.05 -20.91 -3.60
C VAL A 361 17.07 -22.01 -4.00
N ASN A 362 15.98 -22.24 -3.26
CA ASN A 362 14.90 -23.13 -3.73
C ASN A 362 14.07 -22.50 -4.88
N PHE A 363 14.01 -21.17 -4.95
CA PHE A 363 13.45 -20.40 -6.06
C PHE A 363 14.40 -20.43 -7.28
N ILE A 364 15.70 -20.17 -7.07
CA ILE A 364 16.73 -20.14 -8.12
C ILE A 364 17.11 -21.53 -8.66
N SER A 365 17.15 -22.58 -7.84
CA SER A 365 17.44 -23.96 -8.32
C SER A 365 16.32 -24.55 -9.19
N ARG A 366 15.13 -23.93 -9.18
CA ARG A 366 14.04 -24.20 -10.13
C ARG A 366 14.11 -23.31 -11.38
N GLN A 367 14.99 -22.31 -11.39
CA GLN A 367 15.06 -21.20 -12.35
C GLN A 367 16.50 -20.68 -12.52
N MET A 368 17.47 -21.50 -12.96
CA MET A 368 18.60 -21.04 -13.80
C MET A 368 19.60 -22.12 -14.22
N ASP A 369 20.00 -22.05 -15.49
CA ASP A 369 21.19 -22.67 -16.09
C ASP A 369 22.36 -21.65 -16.20
N LYS A 370 22.37 -20.64 -15.31
CA LYS A 370 23.33 -19.52 -15.33
C LYS A 370 23.99 -19.31 -13.98
N LYS A 371 25.30 -19.05 -14.02
CA LYS A 371 26.18 -18.88 -12.86
C LYS A 371 26.28 -17.40 -12.48
N TRP A 372 26.28 -17.11 -11.18
CA TRP A 372 26.37 -15.77 -10.62
C TRP A 372 27.74 -15.52 -9.99
N ILE A 373 28.11 -14.25 -9.85
CA ILE A 373 29.22 -13.77 -9.03
C ILE A 373 28.60 -12.97 -7.89
N ASN A 374 28.87 -13.36 -6.65
CA ASN A 374 28.32 -12.71 -5.47
C ASN A 374 29.39 -11.82 -4.81
N TYR A 375 28.99 -10.75 -4.15
CA TYR A 375 29.91 -9.80 -3.52
C TYR A 375 29.49 -9.48 -2.09
N VAL A 376 30.46 -9.31 -1.20
CA VAL A 376 30.25 -8.85 0.18
C VAL A 376 31.20 -7.70 0.50
N LEU A 377 30.63 -6.57 0.94
CA LEU A 377 31.35 -5.40 1.42
C LEU A 377 31.38 -5.41 2.94
N VAL A 378 32.59 -5.47 3.49
CA VAL A 378 32.87 -5.45 4.94
C VAL A 378 33.63 -4.18 5.26
N ARG A 379 33.33 -3.54 6.39
CA ARG A 379 34.01 -2.33 6.85
C ARG A 379 34.79 -2.62 8.12
N ASP A 380 35.94 -1.95 8.29
CA ASP A 380 36.74 -2.03 9.52
C ASP A 380 35.82 -1.86 10.76
N PRO A 381 35.93 -2.74 11.78
CA PRO A 381 35.03 -2.69 12.92
C PRO A 381 35.06 -1.41 13.77
N LEU A 382 36.20 -0.73 13.93
CA LEU A 382 36.25 0.59 14.58
C LEU A 382 35.39 1.57 13.78
N GLU A 383 35.66 1.68 12.49
CA GLU A 383 34.97 2.56 11.57
C GLU A 383 33.47 2.27 11.49
N ARG A 384 33.07 1.00 11.51
CA ARG A 384 31.67 0.58 11.56
C ARG A 384 31.01 1.00 12.87
N PHE A 385 31.66 0.77 14.01
CA PHE A 385 31.13 1.09 15.33
C PHE A 385 31.00 2.60 15.58
N ILE A 386 32.05 3.39 15.32
CA ILE A 386 32.02 4.85 15.48
C ILE A 386 30.96 5.47 14.55
N SER A 387 30.84 4.96 13.31
CA SER A 387 29.85 5.46 12.36
C SER A 387 28.41 5.13 12.79
N GLY A 388 28.18 3.95 13.37
CA GLY A 388 26.91 3.60 14.01
C GLY A 388 26.60 4.46 15.24
N PHE A 389 27.59 4.70 16.11
CA PHE A 389 27.42 5.49 17.35
C PHE A 389 27.02 6.93 17.05
N VAL A 390 27.77 7.62 16.20
CA VAL A 390 27.51 9.03 15.85
C VAL A 390 26.16 9.17 15.16
N HIS A 391 25.76 8.23 14.31
CA HIS A 391 24.45 8.25 13.66
C HIS A 391 23.32 7.96 14.66
N LYS A 392 23.35 6.80 15.34
CA LYS A 392 22.19 6.32 16.11
C LYS A 392 22.08 6.92 17.50
N CYS A 393 23.19 7.07 18.20
CA CYS A 393 23.20 7.49 19.59
C CYS A 393 23.28 9.01 19.71
N LEU A 394 24.25 9.65 19.05
CA LEU A 394 24.36 11.12 19.10
C LEU A 394 23.27 11.83 18.29
N ARG A 395 23.11 11.46 17.02
CA ARG A 395 22.29 12.23 16.07
C ARG A 395 20.82 11.80 15.99
N SER A 396 20.43 10.68 16.61
CA SER A 396 19.03 10.20 16.58
C SER A 396 18.39 9.92 17.95
N SER A 397 19.10 10.10 19.08
CA SER A 397 18.54 9.89 20.43
C SER A 397 17.68 11.05 20.94
N ALA A 398 16.74 11.53 20.12
CA ALA A 398 15.73 12.51 20.54
C ALA A 398 14.66 11.93 21.50
N ARG A 399 14.92 10.75 22.12
CA ARG A 399 13.95 9.98 22.96
C ARG A 399 14.56 9.13 24.09
N GLY A 400 15.88 9.11 24.32
CA GLY A 400 16.48 8.50 25.52
C GLY A 400 16.20 7.01 25.80
N GLN A 401 15.82 6.22 24.79
CA GLN A 401 15.50 4.77 24.92
C GLN A 401 16.41 3.86 24.08
N ASN A 402 17.32 4.43 23.27
CA ASN A 402 18.26 3.68 22.44
C ASN A 402 19.70 3.85 22.97
N CYS A 403 20.60 2.98 22.50
CA CYS A 403 22.01 2.96 22.88
C CYS A 403 22.24 2.74 24.39
N TYR A 404 21.46 1.84 25.00
CA TYR A 404 21.49 1.51 26.43
C TYR A 404 21.38 2.71 27.39
N GLN A 405 20.78 3.82 26.96
CA GLN A 405 20.70 5.08 27.72
C GLN A 405 22.08 5.69 28.07
N CYS A 406 23.08 5.44 27.23
CA CYS A 406 24.44 5.97 27.38
C CYS A 406 24.65 7.37 26.77
N ASP A 407 23.67 7.90 26.04
CA ASP A 407 23.71 9.18 25.32
C ASP A 407 25.03 9.43 24.54
N ASP A 408 25.89 10.35 24.99
CA ASP A 408 27.17 10.66 24.34
C ASP A 408 28.39 9.91 24.92
N ASN A 409 28.17 9.07 25.94
CA ASN A 409 29.19 8.26 26.60
C ASN A 409 29.45 6.96 25.82
N ILE A 410 30.40 7.02 24.89
CA ILE A 410 30.79 5.87 24.07
C ILE A 410 31.32 4.68 24.90
N THR A 411 31.96 4.92 26.06
CA THR A 411 32.46 3.87 26.96
C THR A 411 31.31 3.02 27.49
N CYS A 412 30.24 3.67 27.97
CA CYS A 412 29.02 3.01 28.41
C CYS A 412 28.41 2.14 27.31
N LEU A 413 28.33 2.65 26.07
CA LEU A 413 27.81 1.88 24.94
C LEU A 413 28.70 0.68 24.58
N MET A 414 30.03 0.87 24.49
CA MET A 414 30.95 -0.20 24.15
C MET A 414 30.94 -1.31 25.22
N GLU A 415 30.86 -0.95 26.49
CA GLU A 415 30.70 -1.92 27.56
C GLU A 415 29.38 -2.67 27.49
N ASN A 416 28.25 -1.97 27.29
CA ASN A 416 26.94 -2.61 27.29
C ASN A 416 26.71 -3.45 26.03
N GLN A 417 27.22 -3.03 24.87
CA GLN A 417 27.25 -3.87 23.68
C GLN A 417 28.18 -5.07 23.85
N TYR A 418 29.36 -4.92 24.47
CA TYR A 418 30.21 -6.07 24.78
C TYR A 418 29.54 -7.03 25.78
N LYS A 419 28.81 -6.53 26.78
CA LYS A 419 27.99 -7.36 27.70
C LYS A 419 26.87 -8.09 26.93
N SER A 420 26.19 -7.45 25.98
CA SER A 420 25.19 -8.09 25.11
C SER A 420 25.81 -9.19 24.24
N LEU A 421 26.82 -8.85 23.44
CA LEU A 421 27.51 -9.80 22.56
C LEU A 421 28.16 -10.94 23.34
N LYS A 422 28.76 -10.67 24.51
CA LYS A 422 29.29 -11.73 25.38
C LYS A 422 28.17 -12.63 25.94
N LYS A 423 27.00 -12.08 26.30
CA LYS A 423 25.86 -12.90 26.74
C LYS A 423 25.34 -13.80 25.61
N ILE A 424 25.28 -13.29 24.38
CA ILE A 424 24.90 -14.08 23.20
C ILE A 424 25.96 -15.16 22.92
N SER A 425 27.26 -14.80 22.96
CA SER A 425 28.44 -15.70 22.92
C SER A 425 28.34 -16.87 23.90
N ASP A 426 28.04 -16.56 25.16
CA ASP A 426 28.19 -17.53 26.25
C ASP A 426 26.94 -18.41 26.41
N THR A 427 25.78 -18.00 25.85
CA THR A 427 24.50 -18.73 25.97
C THR A 427 23.97 -19.32 24.67
N GLY A 428 24.31 -18.76 23.51
CA GLY A 428 23.78 -19.15 22.21
C GLY A 428 22.30 -18.79 21.97
N ILE A 429 21.75 -17.81 22.70
CA ILE A 429 20.34 -17.42 22.64
C ILE A 429 20.20 -15.98 22.14
N VAL A 430 19.51 -15.78 21.01
CA VAL A 430 19.03 -14.45 20.59
C VAL A 430 17.80 -14.07 21.41
N PRO A 431 17.73 -12.85 21.99
CA PRO A 431 16.48 -12.29 22.48
C PRO A 431 15.48 -12.11 21.33
N TYR A 432 14.20 -12.45 21.54
CA TYR A 432 13.15 -12.35 20.50
C TYR A 432 12.77 -10.91 20.09
N LEU A 433 13.40 -9.89 20.70
CA LEU A 433 13.40 -8.52 20.20
C LEU A 433 14.81 -8.20 19.68
N HIS A 434 14.90 -7.90 18.38
CA HIS A 434 16.07 -7.21 17.83
C HIS A 434 16.13 -5.79 18.40
N THR A 435 17.11 -5.51 19.27
CA THR A 435 17.39 -4.14 19.73
C THR A 435 17.94 -3.30 18.56
N VAL A 436 17.88 -1.98 18.66
CA VAL A 436 18.52 -1.11 17.65
C VAL A 436 20.03 -1.33 17.67
N GLU A 437 20.56 -1.56 18.86
CA GLU A 437 21.97 -1.74 19.18
C GLU A 437 22.54 -3.02 18.57
N ASP A 438 21.96 -4.19 18.88
CA ASP A 438 22.42 -5.46 18.31
C ASP A 438 22.24 -5.50 16.78
N SER A 439 21.23 -4.78 16.24
CA SER A 439 21.01 -4.67 14.78
C SER A 439 22.03 -3.79 14.05
N HIS A 440 22.76 -2.92 14.74
CA HIS A 440 23.74 -1.99 14.13
C HIS A 440 25.18 -2.18 14.63
N PHE A 441 25.38 -2.86 15.76
CA PHE A 441 26.69 -3.05 16.41
C PHE A 441 27.12 -4.52 16.58
N ALA A 442 26.35 -5.50 16.09
CA ALA A 442 26.82 -6.89 16.07
C ALA A 442 27.97 -7.12 15.04
N PRO A 443 28.78 -8.18 15.22
CA PRO A 443 29.78 -8.60 14.22
C PRO A 443 29.15 -8.97 12.87
N GLN A 444 29.79 -8.59 11.77
CA GLN A 444 29.27 -8.92 10.42
C GLN A 444 29.40 -10.42 10.13
N ASN A 445 30.39 -11.12 10.71
CA ASN A 445 30.54 -12.56 10.58
C ASN A 445 29.46 -13.40 11.32
N TRP A 446 28.56 -12.78 12.09
CA TRP A 446 27.40 -13.47 12.71
C TRP A 446 26.20 -13.61 11.76
N ASN A 447 26.29 -13.06 10.53
CA ASN A 447 25.28 -13.31 9.48
C ASN A 447 25.33 -14.78 9.04
N CYS A 448 24.23 -15.50 9.22
CA CYS A 448 24.22 -16.97 9.23
C CYS A 448 24.67 -17.62 7.91
N GLU A 449 24.15 -17.11 6.79
CA GLU A 449 24.41 -17.65 5.44
C GLU A 449 25.80 -17.22 4.90
N LEU A 450 26.46 -16.23 5.54
CA LEU A 450 27.72 -15.66 5.08
C LEU A 450 28.87 -16.67 5.10
N GLN A 451 28.92 -17.56 6.10
CA GLN A 451 29.96 -18.60 6.13
C GLN A 451 29.61 -19.82 5.26
N ALA A 452 28.32 -20.08 5.01
CA ALA A 452 27.88 -21.18 4.15
C ALA A 452 28.17 -20.93 2.67
N HIS A 453 28.25 -19.65 2.29
CA HIS A 453 28.56 -19.17 0.94
C HIS A 453 29.83 -18.29 0.90
N TYR A 454 30.72 -18.40 1.90
CA TYR A 454 31.87 -17.49 2.04
C TYR A 454 32.74 -17.45 0.79
N ASP A 455 33.08 -18.63 0.28
CA ASP A 455 33.90 -18.81 -0.92
C ASP A 455 33.13 -18.56 -2.23
N ASP A 456 31.79 -18.46 -2.16
CA ASP A 456 30.94 -18.00 -3.28
C ASP A 456 30.85 -16.46 -3.35
N TYR A 457 31.33 -15.74 -2.32
CA TYR A 457 31.41 -14.28 -2.27
C TYR A 457 32.83 -13.79 -2.56
N LYS A 458 32.98 -12.84 -3.51
CA LYS A 458 34.20 -12.04 -3.61
C LYS A 458 34.10 -10.87 -2.61
N ILE A 459 35.03 -10.83 -1.66
CA ILE A 459 34.92 -9.99 -0.46
C ILE A 459 35.78 -8.73 -0.57
N PHE A 460 35.22 -7.58 -0.24
CA PHE A 460 35.87 -6.27 -0.35
C PHE A 460 35.94 -5.54 1.00
N LYS A 461 37.17 -5.26 1.45
CA LYS A 461 37.51 -4.60 2.72
C LYS A 461 37.38 -3.08 2.65
N TYR A 462 36.16 -2.55 2.73
CA TYR A 462 35.85 -1.12 2.74
C TYR A 462 36.64 -0.33 3.81
N SER A 463 37.42 0.64 3.35
CA SER A 463 37.78 1.86 4.08
C SER A 463 37.33 3.07 3.25
N HIS A 464 37.33 4.27 3.84
CA HIS A 464 37.03 5.47 3.04
C HIS A 464 38.10 5.73 1.97
N GLU A 465 39.37 5.47 2.29
CA GLU A 465 40.52 5.78 1.45
C GLU A 465 40.69 4.77 0.29
N ASN A 466 40.45 3.48 0.53
CA ASN A 466 40.60 2.44 -0.48
C ASN A 466 39.35 2.23 -1.36
N ILE A 467 38.28 3.01 -1.13
CA ILE A 467 36.97 2.86 -1.79
C ILE A 467 37.11 2.82 -3.32
N GLY A 468 38.01 3.64 -3.88
CA GLY A 468 38.30 3.65 -5.32
C GLY A 468 38.88 2.33 -5.83
N ALA A 469 39.81 1.71 -5.10
CA ALA A 469 40.44 0.45 -5.53
C ALA A 469 39.50 -0.76 -5.42
N ILE A 470 38.61 -0.77 -4.42
CA ILE A 470 37.51 -1.73 -4.34
C ILE A 470 36.60 -1.59 -5.55
N LEU A 471 36.19 -0.35 -5.84
CA LEU A 471 35.33 -0.04 -6.96
C LEU A 471 35.99 -0.45 -8.30
N GLU A 472 37.27 -0.16 -8.52
CA GLU A 472 38.01 -0.65 -9.69
C GLU A 472 37.92 -2.18 -9.84
N SER A 473 38.13 -2.96 -8.76
CA SER A 473 38.07 -4.43 -8.87
C SER A 473 36.66 -4.97 -9.08
N VAL A 474 35.64 -4.37 -8.44
CA VAL A 474 34.21 -4.64 -8.75
C VAL A 474 33.92 -4.34 -10.22
N PHE A 475 34.49 -3.26 -10.75
CA PHE A 475 34.30 -2.83 -12.13
C PHE A 475 35.09 -3.66 -13.15
N GLU A 476 36.23 -4.25 -12.76
CA GLU A 476 36.88 -5.31 -13.53
C GLU A 476 36.02 -6.58 -13.56
N ASP A 477 35.44 -7.02 -12.45
CA ASP A 477 34.53 -8.18 -12.46
C ASP A 477 33.31 -7.91 -13.34
N PHE A 478 32.73 -6.70 -13.26
CA PHE A 478 31.65 -6.27 -14.13
C PHE A 478 32.10 -6.27 -15.61
N ALA A 479 33.28 -5.74 -15.93
CA ALA A 479 33.82 -5.72 -17.29
C ALA A 479 34.05 -7.13 -17.84
N ASN A 480 34.60 -8.03 -17.02
CA ASN A 480 34.80 -9.45 -17.35
C ASN A 480 33.46 -10.19 -17.51
N ALA A 481 32.45 -9.84 -16.72
CA ALA A 481 31.06 -10.27 -16.90
C ALA A 481 30.36 -9.60 -18.10
N SER A 482 31.10 -8.84 -18.93
CA SER A 482 30.61 -8.11 -20.11
C SER A 482 29.54 -7.05 -19.82
N VAL A 483 29.49 -6.53 -18.59
CA VAL A 483 28.76 -5.29 -18.28
C VAL A 483 29.43 -4.14 -19.06
N PRO A 484 28.65 -3.26 -19.73
CA PRO A 484 29.24 -2.21 -20.56
C PRO A 484 30.13 -1.25 -19.77
N VAL A 485 31.26 -0.83 -20.37
CA VAL A 485 32.22 0.10 -19.77
C VAL A 485 31.59 1.45 -19.42
N ASP A 486 30.58 1.89 -20.19
CA ASP A 486 29.77 3.07 -19.88
C ASP A 486 28.90 2.89 -18.63
N VAL A 487 28.25 1.74 -18.44
CA VAL A 487 27.51 1.41 -17.19
C VAL A 487 28.45 1.34 -16.00
N ILE A 488 29.61 0.72 -16.17
CA ILE A 488 30.69 0.66 -15.18
C ILE A 488 31.17 2.06 -14.79
N ASN A 489 31.36 2.95 -15.76
CA ASN A 489 31.75 4.34 -15.49
C ASN A 489 30.64 5.13 -14.79
N ASP A 490 29.37 4.89 -15.10
CA ASP A 490 28.24 5.54 -14.45
C ASP A 490 28.11 5.10 -12.97
N ILE A 491 28.33 3.81 -12.67
CA ILE A 491 28.37 3.32 -11.28
C ILE A 491 29.63 3.83 -10.55
N ARG A 492 30.78 3.94 -11.24
CA ARG A 492 32.02 4.55 -10.71
C ARG A 492 31.77 6.00 -10.30
N GLN A 493 31.18 6.79 -11.19
CA GLN A 493 30.81 8.19 -10.93
C GLN A 493 29.71 8.31 -9.86
N GLN A 494 28.79 7.35 -9.82
CA GLN A 494 27.85 7.05 -8.74
C GLN A 494 28.49 7.11 -7.35
N ILE A 495 29.31 6.10 -7.04
CA ILE A 495 29.71 5.79 -5.67
C ILE A 495 30.82 6.73 -5.17
N THR A 496 31.60 7.34 -6.06
CA THR A 496 32.55 8.41 -5.69
C THR A 496 31.89 9.80 -5.54
N GLY A 497 30.64 9.97 -5.96
CA GLY A 497 30.08 11.31 -6.25
C GLY A 497 29.41 12.05 -5.08
N LYS A 498 28.83 11.36 -4.08
CA LYS A 498 28.03 12.01 -3.01
C LYS A 498 28.04 11.24 -1.68
N LYS A 499 28.02 11.99 -0.57
CA LYS A 499 27.64 11.49 0.77
C LYS A 499 26.14 11.28 0.87
N SER A 500 25.73 10.27 1.65
CA SER A 500 24.34 10.09 2.10
C SER A 500 24.07 10.88 3.39
N TYR A 501 22.80 11.10 3.74
CA TYR A 501 22.40 11.72 5.02
C TYR A 501 22.92 10.94 6.24
N HIS A 502 23.03 9.61 6.10
CA HIS A 502 23.58 8.70 7.12
C HIS A 502 25.12 8.65 7.15
N ALA A 503 25.82 9.37 6.25
CA ALA A 503 27.27 9.36 6.17
C ALA A 503 27.90 10.23 7.27
N THR A 504 28.41 9.59 8.32
CA THR A 504 29.05 10.28 9.44
C THR A 504 30.51 10.65 9.20
N TYR A 505 31.13 10.19 8.10
CA TYR A 505 32.55 10.48 7.84
C TYR A 505 32.79 11.98 7.59
N ASP A 506 33.94 12.47 8.04
CA ASP A 506 34.31 13.90 8.16
C ASP A 506 33.39 14.75 9.05
N SER A 507 32.71 14.14 10.03
CA SER A 507 32.13 14.90 11.15
C SER A 507 33.13 15.03 12.29
N GLU A 508 33.11 16.18 12.96
CA GLU A 508 33.91 16.42 14.18
C GLU A 508 33.60 15.39 15.26
N ASP A 509 32.34 14.92 15.36
CA ASP A 509 31.92 13.78 16.20
C ASP A 509 32.72 12.51 15.89
N VAL A 510 32.78 12.09 14.62
CA VAL A 510 33.53 10.87 14.23
C VAL A 510 35.02 11.05 14.53
N VAL A 511 35.59 12.23 14.29
CA VAL A 511 37.00 12.49 14.63
C VAL A 511 37.22 12.43 16.15
N LYS A 512 36.37 13.09 16.95
CA LYS A 512 36.37 13.08 18.43
C LYS A 512 36.30 11.66 18.98
N TYR A 513 35.29 10.88 18.59
CA TYR A 513 35.06 9.55 19.18
C TYR A 513 35.96 8.46 18.58
N ARG A 514 36.36 8.53 17.31
CA ARG A 514 37.43 7.66 16.76
C ARG A 514 38.73 7.86 17.54
N LYS A 515 39.15 9.12 17.72
CA LYS A 515 40.35 9.47 18.49
C LYS A 515 40.24 8.99 19.94
N MET A 516 39.11 9.22 20.60
CA MET A 516 38.86 8.74 21.97
C MET A 516 39.02 7.22 22.10
N VAL A 517 38.47 6.43 21.16
CA VAL A 517 38.61 4.96 21.17
C VAL A 517 40.04 4.52 20.81
N GLN A 518 40.74 5.22 19.92
CA GLN A 518 42.13 4.90 19.53
C GLN A 518 43.16 5.24 20.61
N GLU A 519 43.01 6.37 21.31
CA GLU A 519 43.95 6.78 22.35
C GLU A 519 43.73 6.02 23.67
N THR A 520 42.48 5.63 23.98
CA THR A 520 42.14 4.90 25.22
C THR A 520 42.43 3.40 25.09
N PRO A 521 43.40 2.81 25.83
CA PRO A 521 43.74 1.38 25.70
C PRO A 521 42.56 0.44 25.97
N TYR A 522 41.75 0.76 26.99
CA TYR A 522 40.56 -0.01 27.37
C TYR A 522 39.50 -0.08 26.26
N LEU A 523 39.27 1.02 25.53
CA LEU A 523 38.28 1.05 24.45
C LEU A 523 38.78 0.28 23.21
N ARG A 524 40.08 0.34 22.90
CA ARG A 524 40.70 -0.57 21.91
C ARG A 524 40.50 -2.04 22.31
N GLU A 525 40.71 -2.36 23.59
CA GLU A 525 40.56 -3.73 24.10
C GLU A 525 39.11 -4.24 24.00
N LEU A 526 38.12 -3.40 24.36
CA LEU A 526 36.70 -3.71 24.18
C LEU A 526 36.32 -3.89 22.71
N LEU A 527 36.83 -3.03 21.82
CA LEU A 527 36.58 -3.15 20.38
C LEU A 527 37.13 -4.47 19.82
N VAL A 528 38.39 -4.80 20.16
CA VAL A 528 39.00 -6.07 19.77
C VAL A 528 38.20 -7.25 20.35
N LYS A 529 37.78 -7.21 21.61
CA LYS A 529 36.94 -8.27 22.21
C LYS A 529 35.58 -8.44 21.53
N MET A 530 34.96 -7.36 21.05
CA MET A 530 33.69 -7.45 20.30
C MET A 530 33.86 -7.98 18.87
N PHE A 531 34.95 -7.59 18.19
CA PHE A 531 35.08 -7.78 16.74
C PHE A 531 36.32 -8.59 16.31
N TYR A 532 36.99 -9.30 17.22
CA TYR A 532 38.20 -10.09 16.94
C TYR A 532 38.07 -10.96 15.69
N HIS A 533 36.97 -11.70 15.57
CA HIS A 533 36.75 -12.58 14.42
C HIS A 533 36.32 -11.83 13.15
N ASP A 534 35.79 -10.60 13.21
CA ASP A 534 35.67 -9.74 12.01
C ASP A 534 37.06 -9.26 11.58
N TYR A 535 37.92 -8.84 12.53
CA TYR A 535 39.31 -8.44 12.26
C TYR A 535 40.12 -9.56 11.59
N VAL A 536 40.06 -10.78 12.12
CA VAL A 536 40.79 -11.93 11.58
C VAL A 536 40.17 -12.46 10.28
N LEU A 537 38.85 -12.69 10.23
CA LEU A 537 38.20 -13.31 9.06
C LEU A 537 38.27 -12.42 7.81
N PHE A 538 38.16 -11.10 8.01
CA PHE A 538 38.25 -10.11 6.94
C PHE A 538 39.65 -9.47 6.85
N ASP A 539 40.65 -10.02 7.56
CA ASP A 539 42.07 -9.67 7.46
C ASP A 539 42.30 -8.14 7.53
N TYR A 540 41.67 -7.49 8.51
CA TYR A 540 41.99 -6.13 8.91
C TYR A 540 43.11 -6.16 9.95
N PRO A 541 44.04 -5.19 9.95
CA PRO A 541 45.01 -5.09 11.03
C PRO A 541 44.25 -4.94 12.35
N LEU A 542 44.45 -5.87 13.28
CA LEU A 542 44.03 -5.67 14.66
C LEU A 542 44.60 -4.32 15.11
N PRO A 543 43.78 -3.42 15.68
CA PRO A 543 44.28 -2.18 16.24
C PRO A 543 45.46 -2.50 17.14
N GLU A 544 46.52 -1.68 17.09
CA GLU A 544 47.58 -1.73 18.09
C GLU A 544 46.97 -1.36 19.43
N LEU A 545 46.36 -2.34 20.10
CA LEU A 545 46.59 -2.55 21.51
C LEU A 545 48.09 -2.32 21.71
N PHE A 546 48.46 -1.45 22.64
CA PHE A 546 49.78 -1.56 23.25
C PHE A 546 49.79 -2.81 24.12
N ILE A 547 49.73 -3.98 23.44
CA ILE A 547 50.59 -5.09 23.83
C ILE A 547 52.00 -4.54 23.66
N VAL A 548 52.45 -3.92 24.75
CA VAL A 548 53.83 -3.92 25.14
C VAL A 548 54.22 -5.40 25.24
N LEU A 549 54.55 -6.00 24.09
CA LEU A 549 55.28 -7.26 24.02
C LEU A 549 56.75 -7.01 24.39
N THR A 550 56.99 -6.36 25.54
CA THR A 550 58.16 -6.71 26.34
C THR A 550 57.88 -8.06 26.99
N SER A 551 57.94 -9.10 26.17
CA SER A 551 58.09 -10.47 26.62
C SER A 551 58.82 -11.27 25.55
N PRO A 552 59.81 -12.09 25.94
CA PRO A 552 60.21 -12.41 27.31
C PRO A 552 61.41 -11.58 27.84
N ALA A 553 61.62 -11.63 29.16
CA ALA A 553 62.86 -11.28 29.89
C ALA A 553 63.25 -9.78 29.97
N LEU A 554 63.66 -9.20 31.12
CA LEU A 554 63.90 -9.71 32.49
C LEU A 554 63.78 -8.56 33.54
N GLY A 555 63.03 -8.79 34.63
CA GLY A 555 63.04 -7.96 35.87
C GLY A 555 62.29 -6.61 35.82
N GLY A 556 61.74 -6.08 36.93
CA GLY A 556 61.55 -6.65 38.28
C GLY A 556 61.06 -5.60 39.31
N GLY A 557 60.23 -6.02 40.28
CA GLY A 557 59.60 -5.16 41.32
C GLY A 557 58.15 -4.76 40.97
N HIS A 558 57.13 -4.99 41.83
CA HIS A 558 56.83 -4.40 43.16
C HIS A 558 56.44 -2.90 43.06
N HIS A 559 55.29 -2.40 43.53
CA HIS A 559 54.19 -2.86 44.44
C HIS A 559 52.87 -2.12 44.04
N ASP A 560 51.61 -2.43 44.41
CA ASP A 560 50.97 -3.56 45.13
C ASP A 560 49.42 -3.56 45.01
N LEU A 561 48.78 -4.66 45.48
CA LEU A 561 47.50 -4.83 46.24
C LEU A 561 46.24 -3.93 46.05
N PRO A 562 45.00 -4.42 46.37
CA PRO A 562 44.50 -5.81 46.38
C PRO A 562 43.09 -6.03 45.74
N ASN A 563 42.71 -7.30 45.55
CA ASN A 563 41.33 -7.75 45.24
C ASN A 563 40.58 -8.15 46.54
N PRO A 564 39.23 -8.33 46.53
CA PRO A 564 38.73 -9.72 46.64
C PRO A 564 37.37 -10.04 45.97
N GLU A 565 37.16 -11.34 45.68
CA GLU A 565 35.85 -12.01 45.45
C GLU A 565 35.25 -12.49 46.82
N PRO A 566 34.41 -13.56 46.99
CA PRO A 566 33.62 -14.40 46.06
C PRO A 566 32.19 -14.81 46.54
N HIS A 567 31.57 -15.76 45.80
CA HIS A 567 30.63 -16.84 46.20
C HIS A 567 29.24 -16.94 45.53
N VAL A 568 28.64 -18.15 45.65
CA VAL A 568 27.58 -18.75 44.81
C VAL A 568 26.44 -19.28 45.70
N PRO A 569 25.21 -19.50 45.17
CA PRO A 569 24.72 -20.90 45.12
C PRO A 569 23.79 -21.28 43.95
N GLN A 570 23.71 -22.59 43.70
CA GLN A 570 22.64 -23.35 43.02
C GLN A 570 21.89 -24.21 44.09
N PRO A 571 20.82 -25.02 43.83
CA PRO A 571 20.22 -25.50 42.57
C PRO A 571 18.72 -25.05 42.44
N LEU A 572 17.69 -25.67 41.83
CA LEU A 572 17.34 -27.03 41.35
C LEU A 572 16.40 -27.00 40.12
N ARG A 573 16.35 -28.13 39.38
CA ARG A 573 15.21 -28.61 38.57
C ARG A 573 15.21 -30.14 38.52
N HIS A 574 14.04 -30.77 38.60
CA HIS A 574 13.86 -32.18 38.25
C HIS A 574 13.41 -32.35 36.80
N VAL A 575 13.80 -33.47 36.19
CA VAL A 575 13.28 -33.98 34.91
C VAL A 575 13.16 -35.49 35.07
N GLU A 576 11.97 -36.05 34.86
CA GLU A 576 11.76 -37.50 34.92
C GLU A 576 12.35 -38.20 33.70
N LYS A 577 12.76 -39.46 33.88
CA LYS A 577 13.19 -40.37 32.82
C LYS A 577 12.55 -41.74 33.04
N ASP A 578 12.38 -42.48 31.96
CA ASP A 578 11.89 -43.84 31.99
C ASP A 578 12.92 -44.83 32.59
N PHE A 579 12.47 -46.06 32.84
CA PHE A 579 13.16 -47.06 33.69
C PHE A 579 14.56 -47.50 33.18
N PHE A 580 14.96 -47.10 31.97
CA PHE A 580 16.30 -47.31 31.41
C PHE A 580 16.96 -46.03 30.85
N GLY A 581 16.39 -44.86 31.12
CA GLY A 581 17.08 -43.56 31.06
C GLY A 581 17.34 -42.96 29.68
N ARG A 582 16.53 -43.25 28.65
CA ARG A 582 16.76 -42.80 27.26
C ARG A 582 15.58 -41.99 26.69
N PRO A 583 15.78 -40.76 26.17
CA PRO A 583 14.73 -40.05 25.45
C PRO A 583 14.32 -40.80 24.16
N GLN A 584 13.02 -40.95 23.92
CA GLN A 584 12.48 -41.52 22.68
C GLN A 584 12.07 -40.46 21.66
N ALA A 585 12.04 -40.83 20.38
CA ALA A 585 11.39 -40.09 19.30
C ALA A 585 10.86 -41.04 18.20
N PRO A 586 9.55 -40.99 17.91
CA PRO A 586 9.00 -41.01 16.53
C PRO A 586 7.82 -40.01 16.39
N ARG A 587 7.29 -39.65 15.21
CA ARG A 587 7.57 -39.95 13.79
C ARG A 587 7.08 -38.76 12.90
N ILE A 588 7.17 -38.89 11.57
CA ILE A 588 6.52 -37.98 10.60
C ILE A 588 5.77 -38.80 9.54
N THR A 589 4.62 -38.31 9.08
CA THR A 589 3.93 -38.68 7.83
C THR A 589 3.54 -37.41 7.06
N LYS A 590 3.52 -37.47 5.72
CA LYS A 590 3.16 -36.35 4.84
C LYS A 590 1.66 -36.34 4.53
N ASP A 591 1.09 -35.16 4.20
CA ASP A 591 0.68 -34.80 2.83
C ASP A 591 0.11 -33.35 2.78
N SER A 592 -0.25 -32.86 1.60
CA SER A 592 -0.68 -31.47 1.28
C SER A 592 -1.51 -31.46 -0.04
N HIS A 593 -2.00 -30.35 -0.63
CA HIS A 593 -1.68 -28.91 -0.56
C HIS A 593 -2.87 -28.10 -1.15
N ASP A 594 -3.13 -26.84 -0.72
CA ASP A 594 -3.31 -25.66 -1.60
C ASP A 594 -3.86 -24.37 -0.94
N HIS A 595 -3.53 -23.23 -1.58
CA HIS A 595 -4.35 -22.01 -1.78
C HIS A 595 -3.46 -20.89 -2.37
N THR A 596 -3.71 -20.47 -3.63
CA THR A 596 -2.81 -19.58 -4.39
C THR A 596 -3.56 -18.53 -5.25
N GLY A 597 -4.78 -18.16 -4.89
CA GLY A 597 -5.73 -17.48 -5.78
C GLY A 597 -5.57 -15.95 -5.90
N ASP A 598 -5.88 -15.20 -4.84
CA ASP A 598 -6.25 -13.78 -4.98
C ASP A 598 -5.09 -12.83 -5.35
N ASP A 599 -3.85 -13.12 -4.94
CA ASP A 599 -2.65 -12.37 -5.38
C ASP A 599 -2.50 -12.38 -6.93
N TYR A 600 -2.99 -13.43 -7.59
CA TYR A 600 -2.76 -13.67 -9.01
C TYR A 600 -3.40 -12.60 -9.89
N ALA A 601 -4.55 -12.04 -9.50
CA ALA A 601 -5.21 -10.98 -10.28
C ALA A 601 -4.39 -9.68 -10.28
N SER A 602 -3.86 -9.27 -9.13
CA SER A 602 -3.00 -8.09 -9.01
C SER A 602 -1.66 -8.27 -9.74
N TYR A 603 -1.04 -9.44 -9.64
CA TYR A 603 0.18 -9.75 -10.39
C TYR A 603 -0.06 -9.92 -11.90
N VAL A 604 -1.23 -10.35 -12.36
CA VAL A 604 -1.59 -10.34 -13.79
C VAL A 604 -1.81 -8.91 -14.29
N GLY A 605 -2.47 -8.04 -13.52
CA GLY A 605 -2.65 -6.63 -13.88
C GLY A 605 -1.32 -5.89 -14.04
N ALA A 606 -0.41 -6.02 -13.07
CA ALA A 606 0.95 -5.51 -13.17
C ALA A 606 1.75 -6.23 -14.27
N GLY A 607 1.59 -7.54 -14.40
CA GLY A 607 2.25 -8.40 -15.37
C GLY A 607 1.92 -8.05 -16.83
N VAL A 608 0.69 -7.64 -17.14
CA VAL A 608 0.32 -7.16 -18.48
C VAL A 608 1.05 -5.86 -18.83
N PHE A 609 1.15 -4.90 -17.89
CA PHE A 609 1.94 -3.69 -18.10
C PHE A 609 3.45 -3.97 -18.20
N VAL A 610 3.97 -4.89 -17.38
CA VAL A 610 5.37 -5.35 -17.50
C VAL A 610 5.60 -6.05 -18.84
N LEU A 611 4.66 -6.85 -19.35
CA LEU A 611 4.76 -7.48 -20.68
C LEU A 611 4.66 -6.46 -21.83
N LEU A 612 3.91 -5.37 -21.68
CA LEU A 612 3.88 -4.27 -22.65
C LEU A 612 5.19 -3.47 -22.65
N THR A 613 5.74 -3.16 -21.47
CA THR A 613 7.03 -2.45 -21.36
C THR A 613 8.22 -3.33 -21.75
N VAL A 614 8.24 -4.61 -21.33
CA VAL A 614 9.23 -5.61 -21.79
C VAL A 614 9.06 -5.91 -23.27
N GLY A 615 7.84 -5.92 -23.81
CA GLY A 615 7.59 -6.04 -25.25
C GLY A 615 8.15 -4.85 -26.04
N ALA A 616 8.00 -3.62 -25.53
CA ALA A 616 8.63 -2.42 -26.10
C ALA A 616 10.16 -2.47 -26.02
N ILE A 617 10.73 -2.96 -24.90
CA ILE A 617 12.18 -3.14 -24.71
C ILE A 617 12.74 -4.29 -25.57
N ALA A 618 11.96 -5.34 -25.80
CA ALA A 618 12.29 -6.43 -26.72
C ALA A 618 12.31 -5.93 -28.17
N LEU A 619 11.28 -5.19 -28.61
CA LEU A 619 11.30 -4.52 -29.91
C LEU A 619 12.47 -3.54 -30.04
N TYR A 620 12.83 -2.83 -28.97
CA TYR A 620 13.99 -1.92 -28.95
C TYR A 620 15.31 -2.69 -29.12
N THR A 621 15.48 -3.83 -28.44
CA THR A 621 16.73 -4.61 -28.48
C THR A 621 16.91 -5.42 -29.77
N ASP A 622 15.89 -6.14 -30.23
CA ASP A 622 15.93 -6.90 -31.49
C ASP A 622 16.16 -6.01 -32.72
N VAL A 623 15.59 -4.80 -32.74
CA VAL A 623 15.73 -3.86 -33.87
C VAL A 623 17.12 -3.22 -33.94
N PHE A 624 17.93 -3.27 -32.86
CA PHE A 624 19.26 -2.65 -32.81
C PHE A 624 20.45 -3.63 -32.66
N GLY A 625 20.19 -4.94 -32.57
CA GLY A 625 21.12 -5.98 -33.02
C GLY A 625 22.45 -6.09 -32.27
N MET A 626 22.39 -6.43 -30.98
CA MET A 626 23.55 -6.83 -30.17
C MET A 626 23.59 -8.35 -29.99
N ASN A 627 24.77 -8.97 -30.11
CA ASN A 627 24.91 -10.42 -30.23
C ASN A 627 25.99 -10.93 -29.26
N ILE A 628 25.63 -11.82 -28.33
CA ILE A 628 26.54 -12.34 -27.27
C ILE A 628 26.42 -13.87 -27.23
N LYS A 629 27.38 -14.55 -27.86
CA LYS A 629 27.56 -16.02 -27.81
C LYS A 629 29.03 -16.40 -28.02
N GLU A 630 29.84 -16.35 -26.98
CA GLU A 630 31.03 -17.20 -26.81
C GLU A 630 31.55 -17.10 -25.37
N GLY A 631 32.10 -18.20 -24.82
CA GLY A 631 32.78 -18.22 -23.52
C GLY A 631 31.92 -18.46 -22.27
N PHE A 632 31.47 -19.70 -22.03
CA PHE A 632 31.44 -20.35 -20.69
C PHE A 632 30.94 -21.81 -20.78
N LEU A 633 31.77 -22.75 -21.25
CA LEU A 633 31.48 -24.20 -21.15
C LEU A 633 32.74 -25.06 -21.42
N HIS A 634 33.42 -25.53 -20.36
CA HIS A 634 33.97 -26.89 -20.17
C HIS A 634 35.12 -26.96 -19.14
N ALA A 635 34.80 -27.38 -17.91
CA ALA A 635 35.61 -28.17 -16.96
C ALA A 635 34.83 -28.29 -15.63
N HIS A 636 34.74 -29.41 -14.92
CA HIS A 636 35.08 -30.80 -15.27
C HIS A 636 34.20 -31.73 -14.41
N HIS A 637 33.66 -32.80 -14.97
CA HIS A 637 33.33 -34.02 -14.22
C HIS A 637 33.74 -35.24 -15.04
N ARG A 638 34.17 -36.31 -14.37
CA ARG A 638 34.72 -37.54 -15.00
C ARG A 638 33.63 -38.61 -15.22
N PRO A 639 33.84 -39.56 -16.16
CA PRO A 639 32.77 -40.36 -16.72
C PRO A 639 32.51 -41.68 -15.99
N PHE A 640 31.36 -42.29 -16.30
CA PHE A 640 31.18 -43.74 -16.31
C PHE A 640 30.51 -44.14 -17.64
N THR A 641 30.90 -45.28 -18.21
CA THR A 641 30.57 -45.65 -19.60
C THR A 641 29.49 -46.73 -19.72
N PRO A 642 28.48 -46.54 -20.59
CA PRO A 642 27.75 -47.62 -21.25
C PRO A 642 28.41 -48.01 -22.59
N ALA A 643 27.99 -49.14 -23.15
CA ALA A 643 28.64 -49.80 -24.29
C ALA A 643 28.03 -49.43 -25.67
N LYS A 644 28.55 -50.10 -26.71
CA LYS A 644 28.08 -50.16 -28.11
C LYS A 644 26.64 -50.76 -28.18
N GLU A 645 25.91 -50.81 -29.30
CA GLU A 645 26.38 -51.03 -30.69
C GLU A 645 25.35 -50.69 -31.80
N THR A 646 25.86 -50.21 -32.94
CA THR A 646 25.37 -50.31 -34.34
C THR A 646 23.95 -49.88 -34.80
N LYS A 647 23.90 -49.37 -36.03
CA LYS A 647 22.70 -49.24 -36.90
C LYS A 647 22.73 -50.30 -38.02
N SER A 648 21.57 -50.67 -38.56
CA SER A 648 21.41 -51.41 -39.82
C SER A 648 20.36 -50.76 -40.76
N LYS A 649 20.19 -51.26 -41.99
CA LYS A 649 19.43 -50.63 -43.10
C LYS A 649 18.15 -51.41 -43.52
N PRO A 650 17.18 -50.77 -44.22
CA PRO A 650 16.01 -51.39 -44.89
C PRO A 650 16.39 -51.99 -46.28
N PRO A 651 15.55 -52.78 -47.01
CA PRO A 651 14.24 -52.46 -47.64
C PRO A 651 13.20 -53.63 -47.47
N PRO A 652 12.17 -53.96 -48.32
CA PRO A 652 11.61 -53.34 -49.55
C PRO A 652 10.04 -53.35 -49.74
N THR A 653 9.58 -52.74 -50.86
CA THR A 653 8.42 -53.04 -51.78
C THR A 653 7.02 -53.53 -51.31
N GLU A 654 5.97 -52.72 -51.62
CA GLU A 654 4.92 -52.90 -52.69
C GLU A 654 4.27 -54.29 -53.02
N PRO A 655 3.03 -54.38 -53.60
CA PRO A 655 2.36 -53.42 -54.51
C PRO A 655 0.82 -53.19 -54.35
N GLU A 656 0.22 -52.65 -55.41
CA GLU A 656 -1.13 -52.05 -55.64
C GLU A 656 -2.41 -52.89 -55.42
N SER A 657 -3.57 -52.21 -55.33
CA SER A 657 -4.76 -52.53 -56.17
C SER A 657 -5.80 -51.39 -56.25
N LYS A 658 -6.58 -51.39 -57.35
CA LYS A 658 -7.76 -50.53 -57.70
C LYS A 658 -8.62 -51.34 -58.69
N PRO A 659 -9.96 -51.15 -58.85
CA PRO A 659 -10.51 -49.90 -59.41
C PRO A 659 -11.96 -49.49 -58.97
N GLN A 660 -12.48 -48.48 -59.68
CA GLN A 660 -13.85 -47.93 -59.79
C GLN A 660 -14.91 -48.94 -60.34
N PRO A 661 -16.25 -48.64 -60.44
CA PRO A 661 -16.94 -47.34 -60.70
C PRO A 661 -18.20 -47.08 -59.80
N ALA A 662 -19.16 -46.16 -60.03
CA ALA A 662 -19.53 -45.36 -61.21
C ALA A 662 -20.30 -44.03 -60.91
N ALA A 663 -20.49 -43.24 -61.98
CA ALA A 663 -21.51 -42.20 -62.23
C ALA A 663 -21.88 -42.30 -63.75
N PRO A 664 -22.75 -41.49 -64.40
CA PRO A 664 -23.50 -40.29 -63.97
C PRO A 664 -24.97 -40.18 -64.52
N GLN A 665 -25.56 -38.95 -64.51
CA GLN A 665 -26.66 -38.45 -65.37
C GLN A 665 -28.11 -38.98 -65.14
N VAL A 666 -29.22 -38.32 -65.56
CA VAL A 666 -29.70 -36.90 -65.65
C VAL A 666 -31.17 -36.91 -66.17
N LYS A 667 -31.95 -35.80 -66.04
CA LYS A 667 -33.33 -35.57 -66.61
C LYS A 667 -34.49 -36.40 -65.97
N GLU A 668 -35.79 -36.05 -66.00
CA GLU A 668 -36.57 -34.79 -66.23
C GLU A 668 -38.03 -34.95 -65.69
N GLU A 669 -38.90 -33.94 -65.90
CA GLU A 669 -40.40 -33.93 -65.88
C GLU A 669 -41.21 -33.45 -64.64
N GLN A 670 -42.36 -32.82 -64.96
CA GLN A 670 -43.49 -32.37 -64.10
C GLN A 670 -44.71 -33.30 -64.39
N PRO A 671 -45.86 -33.31 -63.65
CA PRO A 671 -46.81 -32.20 -63.38
C PRO A 671 -47.10 -32.01 -61.85
N GLU A 672 -47.81 -30.99 -61.31
CA GLU A 672 -49.19 -30.48 -61.56
C GLU A 672 -50.31 -31.49 -61.19
N LEU A 673 -51.49 -31.14 -60.61
CA LEU A 673 -52.15 -29.84 -60.31
C LEU A 673 -53.24 -30.01 -59.20
N ALA A 674 -53.76 -28.87 -58.68
CA ALA A 674 -55.14 -28.62 -58.18
C ALA A 674 -55.51 -28.79 -56.67
N ALA A 675 -56.56 -28.13 -56.13
CA ALA A 675 -56.86 -26.67 -56.06
C ALA A 675 -58.20 -26.34 -55.33
N ALA A 676 -58.17 -25.46 -54.31
CA ALA A 676 -59.26 -24.56 -53.85
C ALA A 676 -58.61 -23.50 -52.91
N LYS A 677 -58.73 -22.16 -53.05
CA LYS A 677 -59.91 -21.25 -53.07
C LYS A 677 -60.75 -21.40 -51.78
N VAL A 678 -61.02 -20.36 -50.98
CA VAL A 678 -61.22 -18.91 -51.21
C VAL A 678 -60.62 -18.13 -50.00
N SER A 679 -60.14 -16.88 -50.03
CA SER A 679 -59.62 -15.90 -51.02
C SER A 679 -59.19 -14.63 -50.19
N ALA A 680 -58.67 -13.47 -50.66
CA ALA A 680 -58.45 -12.86 -51.97
C ALA A 680 -57.39 -11.72 -51.90
N LYS A 681 -56.83 -11.36 -53.07
CA LYS A 681 -56.31 -10.02 -53.54
C LYS A 681 -55.59 -9.11 -52.51
N GLU A 682 -54.28 -8.81 -52.56
CA GLU A 682 -53.35 -8.49 -53.69
C GLU A 682 -53.70 -7.17 -54.44
N ALA A 683 -52.76 -6.34 -54.93
CA ALA A 683 -51.32 -6.55 -55.24
C ALA A 683 -50.40 -5.31 -54.87
N PRO A 684 -49.33 -4.87 -55.59
CA PRO A 684 -47.98 -4.86 -54.98
C PRO A 684 -47.10 -3.57 -55.08
N VAL A 685 -46.10 -3.48 -54.17
CA VAL A 685 -44.68 -3.00 -54.28
C VAL A 685 -44.30 -1.70 -55.05
N VAL A 686 -43.12 -1.13 -54.69
CA VAL A 686 -42.35 0.01 -55.26
C VAL A 686 -42.88 1.44 -54.99
N PRO A 687 -42.00 2.49 -54.93
CA PRO A 687 -41.88 3.24 -53.67
C PRO A 687 -42.12 4.75 -53.80
N LEU A 688 -42.27 5.45 -52.67
CA LEU A 688 -42.33 6.92 -52.66
C LEU A 688 -41.79 7.56 -51.37
N SER A 689 -40.58 8.08 -51.42
CA SER A 689 -40.02 8.99 -50.41
C SER A 689 -40.45 10.44 -50.69
N LYS A 690 -41.11 11.08 -49.71
CA LYS A 690 -41.52 12.50 -49.72
C LYS A 690 -41.52 13.01 -48.26
N LYS A 691 -41.16 14.26 -47.95
CA LYS A 691 -40.60 15.34 -48.79
C LYS A 691 -39.86 16.35 -47.90
N ALA A 692 -38.87 17.02 -48.47
CA ALA A 692 -38.34 18.30 -47.98
C ALA A 692 -38.49 19.38 -49.08
N ASP A 693 -38.30 20.62 -48.66
CA ASP A 693 -37.96 21.84 -49.41
C ASP A 693 -38.82 22.33 -50.60
N ALA A 694 -39.35 23.54 -50.40
CA ALA A 694 -39.50 24.66 -51.34
C ALA A 694 -39.74 25.91 -50.47
N VAL A 695 -39.24 27.14 -50.71
CA VAL A 695 -38.56 27.78 -51.86
C VAL A 695 -37.43 28.69 -51.35
N LYS A 696 -36.39 28.96 -52.15
CA LYS A 696 -35.41 30.06 -51.93
C LYS A 696 -35.71 31.24 -52.87
N GLN A 697 -35.44 32.46 -52.42
CA GLN A 697 -34.64 33.53 -53.09
C GLN A 697 -35.00 34.93 -52.53
N GLY A 698 -34.18 35.94 -52.83
CA GLY A 698 -34.44 37.34 -52.53
C GLY A 698 -33.47 38.25 -53.31
N HIS A 699 -33.69 39.56 -53.27
CA HIS A 699 -32.73 40.58 -53.70
C HIS A 699 -33.05 41.97 -53.11
N ASP A 700 -31.99 42.79 -53.07
CA ASP A 700 -31.87 44.25 -53.17
C ASP A 700 -32.99 44.96 -53.99
N LYS A 701 -33.28 46.28 -53.92
CA LYS A 701 -32.69 47.52 -53.34
C LYS A 701 -33.76 48.66 -53.49
N GLU A 702 -33.68 49.93 -53.06
CA GLU A 702 -32.80 50.79 -52.23
C GLU A 702 -33.59 52.08 -51.85
N SER A 703 -33.23 52.82 -50.79
CA SER A 703 -33.11 54.32 -50.74
C SER A 703 -32.98 54.89 -49.31
N THR A 704 -32.52 56.14 -49.21
CA THR A 704 -32.19 57.01 -48.05
C THR A 704 -33.45 57.56 -47.31
N THR A 705 -33.41 58.25 -46.14
CA THR A 705 -32.41 59.14 -45.48
C THR A 705 -32.36 59.07 -43.93
N THR A 706 -31.38 59.76 -43.34
CA THR A 706 -31.03 59.95 -41.90
C THR A 706 -31.37 61.38 -41.38
N PRO A 707 -30.99 61.85 -40.15
CA PRO A 707 -30.82 61.27 -38.80
C PRO A 707 -31.50 62.11 -37.67
N ILE A 708 -31.26 61.80 -36.37
CA ILE A 708 -30.78 62.70 -35.27
C ILE A 708 -30.77 61.93 -33.91
N ALA A 709 -30.10 62.45 -32.85
CA ALA A 709 -29.76 61.71 -31.62
C ALA A 709 -30.02 62.49 -30.30
N SER A 710 -29.79 61.83 -29.15
CA SER A 710 -29.82 62.35 -27.75
C SER A 710 -31.22 62.71 -27.18
N SER A 711 -31.51 62.74 -25.87
CA SER A 711 -30.86 62.21 -24.65
C SER A 711 -31.83 62.24 -23.43
N SER A 712 -31.51 61.49 -22.35
CA SER A 712 -31.90 61.66 -20.92
C SER A 712 -33.38 61.86 -20.50
N GLY A 713 -33.87 61.01 -19.59
CA GLY A 713 -35.09 61.19 -18.78
C GLY A 713 -35.37 60.00 -17.86
N GLU A 714 -35.85 60.23 -16.63
CA GLU A 714 -36.08 59.17 -15.62
C GLU A 714 -37.39 58.37 -15.85
N PRO A 715 -37.46 57.09 -15.43
CA PRO A 715 -38.68 56.28 -15.55
C PRO A 715 -39.75 56.64 -14.51
N SER A 716 -41.01 56.40 -14.87
CA SER A 716 -42.18 56.73 -14.03
C SER A 716 -42.74 55.53 -13.26
N ILE A 717 -43.75 55.80 -12.42
CA ILE A 717 -44.40 54.90 -11.46
C ILE A 717 -44.81 53.50 -12.02
N VAL A 718 -44.95 53.36 -13.34
CA VAL A 718 -45.36 52.12 -14.02
C VAL A 718 -44.45 50.92 -13.71
N GLU A 719 -43.13 51.12 -13.60
CA GLU A 719 -42.19 50.01 -13.35
C GLU A 719 -42.42 49.34 -11.98
N LYS A 720 -42.73 50.12 -10.94
CA LYS A 720 -42.91 49.60 -9.57
C LYS A 720 -44.12 48.66 -9.44
N ILE A 721 -45.13 48.82 -10.28
CA ILE A 721 -46.30 47.91 -10.32
C ILE A 721 -45.95 46.64 -11.11
N ALA A 722 -45.14 46.78 -12.17
CA ALA A 722 -44.71 45.64 -12.98
C ALA A 722 -43.77 44.69 -12.23
N ASP A 723 -42.95 45.18 -11.30
CA ASP A 723 -42.03 44.34 -10.52
C ASP A 723 -42.72 43.59 -9.37
N ALA A 724 -43.63 44.25 -8.64
CA ALA A 724 -44.43 43.57 -7.60
C ALA A 724 -45.21 42.36 -8.15
N ALA A 725 -45.80 42.49 -9.35
CA ALA A 725 -46.51 41.41 -10.02
C ALA A 725 -45.60 40.26 -10.49
N LYS A 726 -44.30 40.51 -10.75
CA LYS A 726 -43.33 39.44 -11.06
C LYS A 726 -42.96 38.64 -9.81
N GLU A 727 -42.90 39.30 -8.65
CA GLU A 727 -42.49 38.70 -7.39
C GLU A 727 -43.53 37.71 -6.85
N GLU A 728 -44.83 38.06 -6.89
CA GLU A 728 -45.91 37.11 -6.58
C GLU A 728 -45.92 35.90 -7.53
N VAL A 729 -45.81 36.14 -8.86
CA VAL A 729 -45.81 35.07 -9.87
C VAL A 729 -44.58 34.16 -9.74
N ARG A 730 -43.46 34.67 -9.22
CA ARG A 730 -42.28 33.88 -8.87
C ARG A 730 -42.54 33.00 -7.65
N HIS A 731 -43.09 33.58 -6.57
CA HIS A 731 -43.33 32.86 -5.33
C HIS A 731 -44.35 31.71 -5.51
N VAL A 732 -45.40 31.93 -6.29
CA VAL A 732 -46.37 30.88 -6.66
C VAL A 732 -45.73 29.75 -7.48
N LYS A 733 -44.72 30.06 -8.31
CA LYS A 733 -43.97 29.03 -9.07
C LYS A 733 -43.00 28.24 -8.19
N GLU A 734 -42.35 28.87 -7.21
CA GLU A 734 -41.49 28.18 -6.24
C GLU A 734 -42.33 27.21 -5.38
N LEU A 735 -43.46 27.66 -4.83
CA LEU A 735 -44.40 26.80 -4.08
C LEU A 735 -44.96 25.64 -4.91
N ALA A 736 -45.28 25.87 -6.19
CA ALA A 736 -45.71 24.81 -7.10
C ALA A 736 -44.58 23.81 -7.41
N SER A 737 -43.33 24.28 -7.52
CA SER A 737 -42.15 23.44 -7.74
C SER A 737 -41.87 22.52 -6.55
N GLU A 738 -41.96 23.03 -5.32
CA GLU A 738 -41.80 22.24 -4.10
C GLU A 738 -42.91 21.20 -3.94
N ALA A 739 -44.16 21.58 -4.25
CA ALA A 739 -45.29 20.66 -4.22
C ALA A 739 -45.15 19.50 -5.24
N VAL A 740 -44.68 19.78 -6.46
CA VAL A 740 -44.42 18.75 -7.47
C VAL A 740 -43.27 17.84 -7.04
N ALA A 741 -42.14 18.38 -6.61
CA ALA A 741 -41.00 17.58 -6.15
C ALA A 741 -41.35 16.68 -4.94
N SER A 742 -42.20 17.16 -4.03
CA SER A 742 -42.75 16.39 -2.91
C SER A 742 -43.59 15.19 -3.37
N VAL A 743 -44.45 15.39 -4.37
CA VAL A 743 -45.28 14.32 -4.95
C VAL A 743 -44.44 13.33 -5.75
N GLU A 744 -43.48 13.78 -6.55
CA GLU A 744 -42.57 12.91 -7.32
C GLU A 744 -41.75 12.02 -6.37
N ALA A 745 -41.14 12.60 -5.32
CA ALA A 745 -40.41 11.84 -4.30
C ALA A 745 -41.31 10.85 -3.54
N ALA A 746 -42.58 11.18 -3.29
CA ALA A 746 -43.53 10.26 -2.67
C ALA A 746 -43.91 9.09 -3.59
N VAL A 747 -44.10 9.35 -4.89
CA VAL A 747 -44.39 8.33 -5.91
C VAL A 747 -43.18 7.40 -6.13
N GLU A 748 -41.98 7.94 -6.24
CA GLU A 748 -40.73 7.17 -6.40
C GLU A 748 -40.50 6.25 -5.19
N LYS A 749 -40.71 6.76 -3.97
CA LYS A 749 -40.61 6.00 -2.72
C LYS A 749 -41.71 4.94 -2.54
N ALA A 750 -42.87 5.12 -3.17
CA ALA A 750 -43.91 4.11 -3.25
C ALA A 750 -43.57 3.02 -4.29
N ALA A 751 -43.09 3.42 -5.47
CA ALA A 751 -42.66 2.50 -6.53
C ALA A 751 -41.52 1.59 -6.05
N HIS A 752 -40.47 2.14 -5.42
CA HIS A 752 -39.33 1.37 -4.90
C HIS A 752 -39.77 0.31 -3.86
N LYS A 753 -40.79 0.57 -3.04
CA LYS A 753 -41.34 -0.43 -2.10
C LYS A 753 -42.09 -1.56 -2.80
N VAL A 754 -42.78 -1.28 -3.90
CA VAL A 754 -43.45 -2.30 -4.72
C VAL A 754 -42.41 -3.17 -5.44
N ASP A 755 -41.37 -2.55 -5.99
CA ASP A 755 -40.31 -3.23 -6.74
C ASP A 755 -39.42 -4.12 -5.84
N GLU A 756 -39.08 -3.67 -4.63
CA GLU A 756 -38.32 -4.48 -3.66
C GLU A 756 -39.14 -5.68 -3.14
N ALA A 757 -40.45 -5.52 -2.95
CA ALA A 757 -41.36 -6.59 -2.58
C ALA A 757 -41.66 -7.60 -3.71
N LEU A 758 -41.50 -7.19 -4.98
CA LEU A 758 -41.52 -8.07 -6.15
C LEU A 758 -40.20 -8.82 -6.31
N THR A 759 -39.07 -8.14 -6.12
CA THR A 759 -37.71 -8.72 -6.23
C THR A 759 -37.50 -9.87 -5.24
N LEU A 760 -37.94 -9.71 -3.98
CA LEU A 760 -37.88 -10.74 -2.94
C LEU A 760 -38.65 -12.04 -3.28
N LYS A 761 -39.56 -11.99 -4.26
CA LYS A 761 -40.32 -13.13 -4.79
C LYS A 761 -39.78 -13.69 -6.11
N SER A 762 -38.87 -12.98 -6.79
CA SER A 762 -38.31 -13.40 -8.09
C SER A 762 -36.85 -13.86 -8.03
N GLU A 763 -36.12 -13.61 -6.94
CA GLU A 763 -34.80 -14.21 -6.72
C GLU A 763 -34.90 -15.74 -6.53
N GLU A 764 -34.42 -16.48 -7.54
CA GLU A 764 -34.14 -17.92 -7.43
C GLU A 764 -33.07 -18.16 -6.36
N LEU A 765 -33.47 -18.71 -5.22
CA LEU A 765 -32.52 -19.08 -4.16
C LEU A 765 -31.74 -20.34 -4.53
N PRO A 766 -30.45 -20.44 -4.16
CA PRO A 766 -29.66 -21.64 -4.40
C PRO A 766 -30.06 -22.79 -3.46
N ASP A 767 -30.39 -23.97 -4.01
CA ASP A 767 -30.64 -25.20 -3.24
C ASP A 767 -29.47 -25.61 -2.31
N TYR A 768 -28.26 -25.19 -2.67
CA TYR A 768 -27.01 -25.44 -1.95
C TYR A 768 -26.01 -24.31 -2.17
N ILE A 769 -25.31 -23.90 -1.10
CA ILE A 769 -24.17 -22.97 -1.14
C ILE A 769 -22.97 -23.56 -0.39
N PRO A 770 -21.72 -23.46 -0.90
CA PRO A 770 -20.55 -23.95 -0.16
C PRO A 770 -20.38 -23.29 1.22
N TYR A 771 -20.53 -21.97 1.30
CA TYR A 771 -20.42 -21.20 2.54
C TYR A 771 -21.68 -20.36 2.78
N LEU A 772 -22.33 -20.57 3.94
CA LEU A 772 -23.52 -19.83 4.36
C LEU A 772 -23.21 -18.99 5.60
N LEU A 773 -23.43 -17.68 5.54
CA LEU A 773 -23.23 -16.77 6.66
C LEU A 773 -24.58 -16.21 7.10
N VAL A 774 -25.00 -16.54 8.32
CA VAL A 774 -26.30 -16.12 8.87
C VAL A 774 -26.10 -14.89 9.74
N GLY A 775 -26.64 -13.76 9.28
CA GLY A 775 -26.30 -12.40 9.71
C GLY A 775 -25.55 -11.64 8.62
N SER A 776 -25.77 -10.33 8.53
CA SER A 776 -25.13 -9.41 7.58
C SER A 776 -24.24 -8.34 8.24
N GLY A 777 -24.02 -8.45 9.55
CA GLY A 777 -23.16 -7.52 10.30
C GLY A 777 -21.66 -7.73 10.10
N ALA A 778 -20.84 -6.96 10.82
CA ALA A 778 -19.38 -6.94 10.69
C ALA A 778 -18.72 -8.33 10.73
N ALA A 779 -19.14 -9.22 11.63
CA ALA A 779 -18.57 -10.56 11.74
C ALA A 779 -18.79 -11.42 10.48
N ALA A 780 -19.99 -11.38 9.89
CA ALA A 780 -20.29 -12.06 8.63
C ALA A 780 -19.55 -11.41 7.44
N TYR A 781 -19.48 -10.07 7.41
CA TYR A 781 -18.72 -9.35 6.39
C TYR A 781 -17.23 -9.76 6.39
N TYR A 782 -16.53 -9.65 7.53
CA TYR A 782 -15.13 -10.04 7.61
C TYR A 782 -14.88 -11.54 7.42
N ALA A 783 -15.83 -12.41 7.79
CA ALA A 783 -15.77 -13.83 7.44
C ALA A 783 -15.85 -14.05 5.93
N SER A 784 -16.75 -13.35 5.23
CA SER A 784 -16.88 -13.44 3.76
C SER A 784 -15.58 -13.05 3.05
N LEU A 785 -14.95 -11.95 3.48
CA LEU A 785 -13.63 -11.53 2.98
C LEU A 785 -12.55 -12.59 3.22
N THR A 786 -12.44 -13.15 4.42
CA THR A 786 -11.38 -14.12 4.73
C THR A 786 -11.61 -15.50 4.08
N ILE A 787 -12.87 -15.90 3.86
CA ILE A 787 -13.20 -17.08 3.06
C ILE A 787 -12.75 -16.85 1.60
N ARG A 788 -13.12 -15.72 1.00
CA ARG A 788 -12.73 -15.34 -0.38
C ARG A 788 -11.22 -15.25 -0.56
N ALA A 789 -10.52 -14.57 0.36
CA ALA A 789 -9.07 -14.37 0.31
C ALA A 789 -8.24 -15.65 0.46
N ARG A 790 -8.86 -16.76 0.88
CA ARG A 790 -8.23 -18.08 0.96
C ARG A 790 -8.72 -18.95 -0.20
N ASP A 791 -10.03 -19.14 -0.30
CA ASP A 791 -10.72 -19.83 -1.38
C ASP A 791 -11.24 -18.83 -2.43
N ALA A 792 -10.41 -18.55 -3.44
CA ALA A 792 -10.70 -17.63 -4.52
C ALA A 792 -11.82 -18.08 -5.48
N GLU A 793 -12.35 -19.30 -5.35
CA GLU A 793 -13.55 -19.76 -6.06
C GLU A 793 -14.78 -19.89 -5.13
N ALA A 794 -14.62 -19.56 -3.84
CA ALA A 794 -15.67 -19.64 -2.84
C ALA A 794 -16.94 -18.88 -3.27
N LYS A 795 -18.06 -19.59 -3.13
CA LYS A 795 -19.42 -19.08 -3.32
C LYS A 795 -20.02 -18.90 -1.93
N VAL A 796 -20.15 -17.65 -1.51
CA VAL A 796 -20.59 -17.26 -0.17
C VAL A 796 -21.96 -16.60 -0.26
N LEU A 797 -22.92 -17.04 0.55
CA LEU A 797 -24.21 -16.37 0.71
C LEU A 797 -24.33 -15.82 2.13
N MET A 798 -24.47 -14.50 2.24
CA MET A 798 -24.87 -13.80 3.46
C MET A 798 -26.39 -13.67 3.49
N ILE A 799 -27.04 -13.96 4.62
CA ILE A 799 -28.49 -13.77 4.82
C ILE A 799 -28.69 -12.82 5.99
N GLY A 800 -29.35 -11.68 5.76
CA GLY A 800 -29.60 -10.66 6.77
C GLY A 800 -31.06 -10.24 6.83
N SER A 801 -31.60 -10.10 8.04
CA SER A 801 -32.97 -9.60 8.28
C SER A 801 -33.12 -8.10 8.05
N GLU A 802 -32.02 -7.34 8.06
CA GLU A 802 -32.01 -5.91 7.77
C GLU A 802 -32.08 -5.68 6.24
N PRO A 803 -32.79 -4.65 5.75
CA PRO A 803 -32.93 -4.38 4.31
C PRO A 803 -31.71 -3.64 3.72
N GLU A 804 -30.70 -3.31 4.52
CA GLU A 804 -29.53 -2.52 4.13
C GLU A 804 -28.34 -3.41 3.73
N LEU A 805 -27.32 -2.83 3.06
CA LEU A 805 -26.04 -3.53 2.83
C LEU A 805 -25.26 -3.69 4.15
N PRO A 806 -24.35 -4.69 4.27
CA PRO A 806 -23.44 -4.82 5.41
C PRO A 806 -22.72 -3.51 5.76
N TYR A 807 -22.80 -3.11 7.03
CA TYR A 807 -22.40 -1.77 7.44
C TYR A 807 -21.86 -1.68 8.87
N ASN A 808 -21.16 -0.59 9.13
CA ASN A 808 -20.55 -0.23 10.40
C ASN A 808 -21.59 0.38 11.35
N LYS A 809 -21.95 -0.29 12.46
CA LYS A 809 -22.94 0.21 13.43
C LYS A 809 -22.45 1.36 14.36
N PRO A 810 -21.19 1.45 14.81
CA PRO A 810 -20.70 2.53 15.70
C PRO A 810 -21.00 4.00 15.35
N PRO A 811 -21.12 4.44 14.07
CA PRO A 811 -21.52 5.81 13.73
C PRO A 811 -22.99 6.14 14.02
N LEU A 812 -23.88 5.15 14.16
CA LEU A 812 -25.33 5.34 14.41
C LEU A 812 -25.63 6.08 15.72
N SER A 813 -24.68 6.14 16.66
CA SER A 813 -24.77 6.89 17.92
C SER A 813 -23.81 8.09 18.00
N LYS A 814 -23.00 8.34 16.96
CA LYS A 814 -21.84 9.25 16.98
C LYS A 814 -21.77 10.18 15.76
N GLU A 815 -20.96 9.85 14.74
CA GLU A 815 -20.63 10.80 13.67
C GLU A 815 -21.83 11.22 12.81
N LEU A 816 -22.84 10.36 12.66
CA LEU A 816 -24.12 10.70 12.01
C LEU A 816 -24.95 11.75 12.78
N TRP A 817 -24.59 12.05 14.03
CA TRP A 817 -25.18 13.11 14.86
C TRP A 817 -24.26 14.32 15.03
N TRP A 818 -22.94 14.16 14.83
CA TRP A 818 -21.95 15.18 15.20
C TRP A 818 -21.36 15.93 14.01
N TYR A 819 -21.25 15.27 12.86
CA TYR A 819 -20.41 15.66 11.72
C TYR A 819 -21.09 15.41 10.37
N SER A 820 -22.43 15.37 10.35
CA SER A 820 -23.27 15.09 9.18
C SER A 820 -24.10 16.32 8.80
N ASP A 821 -24.68 16.32 7.60
CA ASP A 821 -25.60 17.36 7.14
C ASP A 821 -27.08 17.03 7.48
N GLU A 822 -28.02 17.83 7.00
CA GLU A 822 -29.46 17.67 7.28
C GLU A 822 -30.10 16.48 6.55
N ASN A 823 -29.45 15.92 5.53
CA ASN A 823 -29.91 14.74 4.79
C ASN A 823 -29.31 13.43 5.33
N ALA A 824 -28.57 13.48 6.45
CA ALA A 824 -27.88 12.33 7.05
C ALA A 824 -28.82 11.14 7.34
N ARG A 825 -30.07 11.42 7.70
CA ARG A 825 -31.13 10.42 7.93
C ARG A 825 -31.43 9.59 6.67
N GLN A 826 -31.34 10.21 5.51
CA GLN A 826 -31.59 9.62 4.20
C GLN A 826 -30.32 8.97 3.65
N THR A 827 -29.24 9.76 3.53
CA THR A 827 -27.97 9.38 2.88
C THR A 827 -27.13 8.40 3.69
N LEU A 828 -27.26 8.42 5.02
CA LEU A 828 -26.37 7.75 5.98
C LEU A 828 -24.90 8.17 5.82
N THR A 829 -24.65 9.39 5.32
CA THR A 829 -23.31 9.96 5.15
C THR A 829 -22.89 10.85 6.31
N TYR A 830 -21.61 10.80 6.66
CA TYR A 830 -21.00 11.60 7.72
C TYR A 830 -19.57 12.01 7.37
N LYS A 831 -19.12 13.14 7.91
CA LYS A 831 -17.74 13.60 7.80
C LYS A 831 -16.91 12.91 8.89
N GLY A 832 -16.10 11.94 8.50
CA GLY A 832 -15.18 11.26 9.43
C GLY A 832 -14.10 12.20 9.98
N LEU A 833 -13.42 11.79 11.04
CA LEU A 833 -12.39 12.61 11.74
C LEU A 833 -11.27 13.15 10.83
N SER A 834 -11.01 12.52 9.69
CA SER A 834 -10.05 13.00 8.67
C SER A 834 -10.60 14.10 7.74
N GLY A 835 -11.77 14.67 8.03
CA GLY A 835 -12.45 15.66 7.18
C GLY A 835 -13.18 15.09 5.95
N LYS A 836 -13.10 13.79 5.70
CA LYS A 836 -13.69 13.14 4.51
C LYS A 836 -15.10 12.65 4.76
N MET A 837 -16.00 12.87 3.80
CA MET A 837 -17.30 12.20 3.76
C MET A 837 -17.13 10.69 3.57
N ARG A 838 -17.94 9.92 4.27
CA ARG A 838 -18.13 8.47 4.14
C ARG A 838 -19.60 8.16 4.36
N ASP A 839 -20.11 7.09 3.77
CA ASP A 839 -21.31 6.42 4.26
C ASP A 839 -20.95 5.40 5.36
N ILE A 840 -21.94 4.69 5.89
CA ILE A 840 -21.75 3.65 6.91
C ILE A 840 -21.41 2.26 6.35
N TYR A 841 -21.55 2.02 5.05
CA TYR A 841 -21.45 0.68 4.46
C TYR A 841 -19.99 0.20 4.44
N PHE A 842 -19.81 -1.12 4.49
CA PHE A 842 -18.48 -1.70 4.34
C PHE A 842 -18.04 -1.78 2.87
N GLU A 843 -18.98 -2.01 1.96
CA GLU A 843 -18.75 -2.16 0.52
C GLU A 843 -19.91 -1.61 -0.31
N SER A 844 -19.60 -1.23 -1.55
CA SER A 844 -20.61 -0.75 -2.50
C SER A 844 -21.54 -1.88 -2.98
N LYS A 845 -22.74 -1.53 -3.49
CA LYS A 845 -23.69 -2.52 -4.05
C LYS A 845 -23.05 -3.42 -5.14
N GLY A 846 -22.09 -2.89 -5.91
CA GLY A 846 -21.40 -3.62 -6.98
C GLY A 846 -20.41 -4.69 -6.52
N PHE A 847 -20.12 -4.79 -5.22
CA PHE A 847 -19.31 -5.89 -4.65
C PHE A 847 -20.06 -7.22 -4.62
N TYR A 848 -21.40 -7.17 -4.50
CA TYR A 848 -22.22 -8.36 -4.26
C TYR A 848 -22.77 -8.94 -5.57
N VAL A 849 -22.56 -10.24 -5.77
CA VAL A 849 -23.12 -11.01 -6.90
C VAL A 849 -24.62 -11.25 -6.66
N PRO A 850 -25.49 -11.17 -7.69
CA PRO A 850 -26.91 -11.53 -7.55
C PRO A 850 -27.10 -12.97 -7.01
N VAL A 851 -28.09 -13.17 -6.14
CA VAL A 851 -28.31 -14.45 -5.42
C VAL A 851 -28.59 -15.62 -6.38
N ASN A 852 -29.27 -15.36 -7.49
CA ASN A 852 -29.57 -16.31 -8.57
C ASN A 852 -28.38 -16.60 -9.52
N GLU A 853 -27.31 -15.80 -9.44
CA GLU A 853 -26.10 -15.92 -10.26
C GLU A 853 -24.94 -16.59 -9.52
N ILE A 854 -24.89 -16.56 -8.19
CA ILE A 854 -23.74 -17.04 -7.40
C ILE A 854 -23.31 -18.49 -7.72
N VAL A 855 -24.27 -19.38 -7.98
CA VAL A 855 -23.99 -20.78 -8.35
C VAL A 855 -23.28 -20.87 -9.71
N LYS A 856 -23.67 -19.98 -10.64
CA LYS A 856 -23.17 -19.88 -12.03
C LYS A 856 -21.89 -19.04 -12.12
N ALA A 857 -21.60 -18.20 -11.13
CA ALA A 857 -20.43 -17.33 -11.09
C ALA A 857 -19.12 -18.12 -11.24
N LYS A 858 -18.36 -17.80 -12.30
CA LYS A 858 -17.17 -18.57 -12.74
C LYS A 858 -16.04 -18.55 -11.71
N HIS A 859 -15.88 -17.46 -10.97
CA HIS A 859 -14.81 -17.25 -9.98
C HIS A 859 -15.37 -17.12 -8.56
N GLY A 860 -16.56 -17.67 -8.31
CA GLY A 860 -17.30 -17.51 -7.06
C GLY A 860 -17.72 -16.06 -6.81
N GLY A 861 -17.83 -15.69 -5.53
CA GLY A 861 -18.19 -14.34 -5.09
C GLY A 861 -18.88 -14.33 -3.72
N VAL A 862 -19.40 -13.17 -3.34
CA VAL A 862 -20.27 -13.00 -2.16
C VAL A 862 -21.63 -12.49 -2.64
N SER A 863 -22.70 -13.15 -2.23
CA SER A 863 -24.09 -12.72 -2.43
C SER A 863 -24.73 -12.35 -1.10
N LEU A 864 -25.76 -11.50 -1.15
CA LEU A 864 -26.45 -10.98 0.02
C LEU A 864 -27.96 -11.04 -0.19
N LEU A 865 -28.63 -11.91 0.57
CA LEU A 865 -30.08 -11.92 0.70
C LEU A 865 -30.48 -10.96 1.84
N LYS A 866 -31.06 -9.81 1.48
CA LYS A 866 -31.49 -8.74 2.41
C LYS A 866 -32.94 -8.95 2.86
N GLY A 867 -33.30 -8.42 4.02
CA GLY A 867 -34.69 -8.42 4.51
C GLY A 867 -35.27 -9.82 4.83
N VAL A 868 -34.43 -10.84 5.02
CA VAL A 868 -34.86 -12.22 5.27
C VAL A 868 -34.19 -12.78 6.52
N THR A 869 -34.99 -13.29 7.45
CA THR A 869 -34.50 -13.99 8.64
C THR A 869 -34.39 -15.49 8.38
N VAL A 870 -33.34 -16.11 8.92
CA VAL A 870 -33.29 -17.57 9.08
C VAL A 870 -34.09 -17.92 10.34
N ALA A 871 -35.15 -18.71 10.19
CA ALA A 871 -36.01 -19.13 11.30
C ALA A 871 -35.47 -20.36 12.05
N LYS A 872 -34.72 -21.24 11.36
CA LYS A 872 -34.20 -22.48 11.93
C LYS A 872 -32.93 -22.96 11.23
N ILE A 873 -32.03 -23.59 11.98
CA ILE A 873 -30.95 -24.42 11.45
C ILE A 873 -31.21 -25.91 11.74
N CYS A 874 -30.84 -26.78 10.80
CA CYS A 874 -30.86 -28.24 10.91
C CYS A 874 -29.42 -28.77 10.71
N PRO A 875 -28.59 -28.85 11.77
CA PRO A 875 -27.17 -29.20 11.65
C PRO A 875 -26.93 -30.56 10.99
N LYS A 876 -27.70 -31.58 11.36
CA LYS A 876 -27.61 -32.95 10.80
C LYS A 876 -27.99 -33.03 9.31
N GLU A 877 -28.83 -32.13 8.83
CA GLU A 877 -29.20 -32.01 7.41
C GLU A 877 -28.25 -31.06 6.63
N LYS A 878 -27.36 -30.36 7.33
CA LYS A 878 -26.61 -29.18 6.83
C LYS A 878 -27.50 -28.21 6.06
N LYS A 879 -28.57 -27.76 6.70
CA LYS A 879 -29.64 -26.96 6.09
C LYS A 879 -30.11 -25.84 7.00
N VAL A 880 -30.52 -24.72 6.43
CA VAL A 880 -31.32 -23.69 7.10
C VAL A 880 -32.73 -23.62 6.52
N VAL A 881 -33.67 -23.11 7.31
CA VAL A 881 -35.04 -22.78 6.89
C VAL A 881 -35.29 -21.31 7.19
N LEU A 882 -35.83 -20.59 6.21
CA LEU A 882 -36.15 -19.17 6.25
C LEU A 882 -37.56 -18.95 6.82
N GLU A 883 -37.89 -17.73 7.25
CA GLU A 883 -39.23 -17.42 7.79
C GLU A 883 -40.38 -17.65 6.78
N ASP A 884 -40.10 -17.59 5.48
CA ASP A 884 -41.06 -17.91 4.41
C ASP A 884 -41.19 -19.41 4.09
N GLY A 885 -40.48 -20.27 4.82
CA GLY A 885 -40.48 -21.73 4.65
C GLY A 885 -39.54 -22.26 3.56
N ARG A 886 -38.89 -21.41 2.76
CA ARG A 886 -37.83 -21.85 1.83
C ARG A 886 -36.62 -22.38 2.63
N SER A 887 -35.83 -23.26 2.03
CA SER A 887 -34.67 -23.87 2.71
C SER A 887 -33.44 -23.98 1.82
N ILE A 888 -32.27 -23.69 2.39
CA ILE A 888 -30.97 -23.67 1.70
C ILE A 888 -30.05 -24.68 2.39
N ARG A 889 -29.39 -25.56 1.63
CA ARG A 889 -28.33 -26.45 2.15
C ARG A 889 -26.98 -25.75 2.13
N PHE A 890 -26.07 -26.14 3.02
CA PHE A 890 -24.74 -25.53 3.12
C PHE A 890 -23.61 -26.56 3.21
N GLY A 891 -22.41 -26.20 2.74
CA GLY A 891 -21.19 -26.97 2.99
C GLY A 891 -20.66 -26.74 4.40
N LYS A 892 -20.46 -25.45 4.74
CA LYS A 892 -20.04 -24.92 6.04
C LYS A 892 -20.85 -23.66 6.38
N CYS A 893 -21.17 -23.43 7.66
CA CYS A 893 -22.06 -22.32 8.08
C CYS A 893 -21.46 -21.46 9.20
N LEU A 894 -21.76 -20.16 9.21
CA LEU A 894 -21.45 -19.22 10.29
C LEU A 894 -22.72 -18.63 10.91
N LEU A 895 -22.77 -18.59 12.24
CA LEU A 895 -23.80 -17.90 13.03
C LEU A 895 -23.24 -16.56 13.54
N ALA A 896 -23.57 -15.47 12.85
CA ALA A 896 -23.14 -14.10 13.12
C ALA A 896 -24.36 -13.19 13.33
N THR A 897 -25.34 -13.69 14.08
CA THR A 897 -26.67 -13.08 14.28
C THR A 897 -26.68 -11.83 15.17
N GLY A 898 -25.56 -11.52 15.84
CA GLY A 898 -25.34 -10.32 16.63
C GLY A 898 -26.18 -10.28 17.92
N GLY A 899 -26.47 -9.07 18.41
CA GLY A 899 -27.35 -8.83 19.56
C GLY A 899 -28.76 -8.33 19.21
N GLN A 900 -29.60 -8.26 20.23
CA GLN A 900 -30.85 -7.49 20.28
C GLN A 900 -30.83 -6.57 21.52
N PRO A 901 -31.36 -5.34 21.48
CA PRO A 901 -31.44 -4.48 22.67
C PRO A 901 -32.27 -5.13 23.79
N LYS A 902 -31.81 -4.98 25.04
CA LYS A 902 -32.57 -5.43 26.21
C LYS A 902 -33.85 -4.61 26.37
N ARG A 903 -34.98 -5.29 26.43
CA ARG A 903 -36.29 -4.71 26.79
C ARG A 903 -36.44 -4.68 28.31
N LEU A 904 -37.17 -3.69 28.82
CA LEU A 904 -37.49 -3.60 30.25
C LEU A 904 -39.00 -3.79 30.44
N PRO A 905 -39.45 -4.75 31.28
CA PRO A 905 -40.87 -5.03 31.48
C PRO A 905 -41.73 -3.82 31.88
N VAL A 906 -41.12 -2.83 32.55
CA VAL A 906 -41.76 -1.55 32.91
C VAL A 906 -42.33 -0.78 31.70
N PHE A 907 -41.82 -1.03 30.49
CA PHE A 907 -42.30 -0.41 29.26
C PHE A 907 -43.36 -1.23 28.51
N GLU A 908 -43.57 -2.53 28.80
CA GLU A 908 -44.57 -3.37 28.11
C GLU A 908 -45.97 -2.73 28.01
N PRO A 909 -46.50 -2.01 29.02
CA PRO A 909 -47.81 -1.35 28.93
C PRO A 909 -47.88 -0.19 27.91
N VAL A 910 -46.74 0.35 27.49
CA VAL A 910 -46.61 1.51 26.60
C VAL A 910 -45.76 1.26 25.35
N GLU A 911 -45.13 0.08 25.23
CA GLU A 911 -44.19 -0.30 24.16
C GLU A 911 -44.88 -0.39 22.79
N LYS A 912 -46.20 -0.57 22.75
CA LYS A 912 -47.02 -0.47 21.52
C LYS A 912 -47.25 0.97 21.04
N SER A 913 -46.59 1.96 21.63
CA SER A 913 -46.64 3.35 21.17
C SER A 913 -45.28 3.82 20.67
N ASP A 914 -45.27 4.67 19.63
CA ASP A 914 -44.05 5.24 19.03
C ASP A 914 -43.24 6.17 19.96
N SER A 915 -43.63 6.26 21.24
CA SER A 915 -42.87 6.94 22.29
C SER A 915 -41.77 6.07 22.90
N VAL A 916 -41.69 4.75 22.66
CA VAL A 916 -40.61 3.91 23.18
C VAL A 916 -39.77 3.34 22.03
N MET A 917 -38.48 3.64 22.04
CA MET A 917 -37.51 3.27 21.01
C MET A 917 -36.26 2.62 21.60
N TYR A 918 -35.54 1.90 20.75
CA TYR A 918 -34.26 1.24 21.02
C TYR A 918 -33.32 1.56 19.86
N LEU A 919 -32.00 1.51 20.02
CA LEU A 919 -31.05 1.63 18.90
C LEU A 919 -30.29 0.32 18.67
N LYS A 920 -30.62 -0.37 17.57
CA LYS A 920 -29.89 -1.52 17.00
C LYS A 920 -29.44 -1.26 15.56
N ASP A 921 -30.27 -0.59 14.77
CA ASP A 921 -30.08 -0.51 13.32
C ASP A 921 -30.34 0.86 12.68
N VAL A 922 -30.29 0.90 11.34
CA VAL A 922 -30.52 2.11 10.54
C VAL A 922 -31.97 2.60 10.64
N ALA A 923 -32.95 1.70 10.72
CA ALA A 923 -34.35 2.10 10.87
C ALA A 923 -34.60 2.69 12.26
N ASP A 924 -33.95 2.17 13.30
CA ASP A 924 -33.93 2.78 14.62
C ASP A 924 -33.29 4.18 14.62
N TYR A 925 -32.10 4.33 14.03
CA TYR A 925 -31.43 5.64 13.90
C TYR A 925 -32.36 6.65 13.23
N ARG A 926 -32.97 6.29 12.10
CA ARG A 926 -33.90 7.15 11.36
C ARG A 926 -35.12 7.56 12.20
N ARG A 927 -35.70 6.64 12.98
CA ARG A 927 -36.85 6.92 13.86
C ARG A 927 -36.48 7.85 15.02
N ILE A 928 -35.34 7.61 15.67
CA ILE A 928 -34.90 8.42 16.81
C ILE A 928 -34.51 9.83 16.34
N ASP A 929 -33.78 9.96 15.23
CA ASP A 929 -33.41 11.25 14.65
C ASP A 929 -34.64 12.09 14.24
N GLU A 930 -35.64 11.48 13.57
CA GLU A 930 -36.92 12.13 13.25
C GLU A 930 -37.72 12.52 14.51
N ALA A 931 -37.74 11.68 15.54
CA ALA A 931 -38.38 12.00 16.82
C ALA A 931 -37.70 13.18 17.52
N CYS A 932 -36.38 13.27 17.48
CA CYS A 932 -35.59 14.34 18.08
C CYS A 932 -35.73 15.68 17.32
N GLU A 933 -35.88 15.64 16.00
CA GLU A 933 -36.10 16.80 15.13
C GLU A 933 -37.42 17.54 15.43
N ARG A 934 -38.49 16.77 15.71
CA ARG A 934 -39.79 17.32 16.17
C ARG A 934 -39.70 18.06 17.51
N GLY A 935 -38.59 17.92 18.23
CA GLY A 935 -38.33 18.57 19.51
C GLY A 935 -39.07 17.95 20.70
N GLY A 936 -39.25 18.74 21.76
CA GLY A 936 -39.88 18.28 23.01
C GLY A 936 -38.87 17.74 24.02
N THR A 937 -39.26 16.70 24.77
CA THR A 937 -38.42 15.98 25.73
C THR A 937 -38.15 14.55 25.26
N VAL A 938 -36.88 14.14 25.29
CA VAL A 938 -36.44 12.76 25.03
C VAL A 938 -35.73 12.24 26.29
N SER A 939 -36.17 11.10 26.80
CA SER A 939 -35.55 10.44 27.96
C SER A 939 -34.69 9.27 27.50
N VAL A 940 -33.40 9.27 27.81
CA VAL A 940 -32.48 8.17 27.49
C VAL A 940 -32.28 7.32 28.75
N VAL A 941 -32.52 6.01 28.65
CA VAL A 941 -32.52 5.10 29.81
C VAL A 941 -31.32 4.17 29.75
N GLY A 942 -30.44 4.27 30.76
CA GLY A 942 -29.21 3.50 30.91
C GLY A 942 -27.96 4.38 30.90
N GLY A 943 -27.02 4.10 31.80
CA GLY A 943 -25.73 4.79 31.91
C GLY A 943 -24.61 4.24 31.02
N GLY A 944 -24.84 3.17 30.27
CA GLY A 944 -23.83 2.52 29.42
C GLY A 944 -23.40 3.34 28.21
N PHE A 945 -22.40 2.83 27.46
CA PHE A 945 -21.79 3.49 26.29
C PHE A 945 -22.83 4.10 25.34
N LEU A 946 -23.76 3.28 24.86
CA LEU A 946 -24.81 3.70 23.94
C LEU A 946 -25.72 4.80 24.53
N GLY A 947 -26.06 4.71 25.82
CA GLY A 947 -26.94 5.66 26.49
C GLY A 947 -26.29 7.04 26.62
N SER A 948 -25.05 7.12 27.09
CA SER A 948 -24.35 8.40 27.21
C SER A 948 -23.86 8.96 25.88
N GLU A 949 -23.55 8.12 24.89
CA GLU A 949 -23.35 8.56 23.51
C GLU A 949 -24.62 9.21 22.95
N LEU A 950 -25.77 8.54 23.01
CA LEU A 950 -27.05 9.08 22.52
C LEU A 950 -27.48 10.35 23.25
N ALA A 951 -27.34 10.40 24.58
CA ALA A 951 -27.69 11.58 25.36
C ALA A 951 -26.87 12.82 24.92
N TYR A 952 -25.56 12.65 24.69
CA TYR A 952 -24.72 13.71 24.12
C TYR A 952 -25.10 14.04 22.67
N SER A 953 -25.25 13.02 21.82
CA SER A 953 -25.51 13.14 20.39
C SER A 953 -26.82 13.85 20.06
N ILE A 954 -27.91 13.45 20.71
CA ILE A 954 -29.22 14.09 20.54
C ILE A 954 -29.14 15.55 20.98
N LYS A 955 -28.54 15.83 22.14
CA LYS A 955 -28.46 17.21 22.66
C LYS A 955 -27.57 18.11 21.82
N ARG A 956 -26.50 17.56 21.24
CA ARG A 956 -25.61 18.25 20.29
C ARG A 956 -26.30 18.54 18.96
N ARG A 957 -27.02 17.57 18.37
CA ARG A 957 -27.69 17.72 17.07
C ARG A 957 -28.92 18.63 17.15
N TYR A 958 -29.66 18.55 18.25
CA TYR A 958 -30.91 19.27 18.49
C TYR A 958 -30.87 20.07 19.81
N PRO A 959 -30.18 21.23 19.86
CA PRO A 959 -30.00 22.00 21.10
C PRO A 959 -31.30 22.44 21.79
N LYS A 960 -32.40 22.58 21.05
CA LYS A 960 -33.73 22.93 21.57
C LYS A 960 -34.43 21.76 22.31
N THR A 961 -34.04 20.52 22.04
CA THR A 961 -34.64 19.33 22.65
C THR A 961 -34.15 19.18 24.10
N ARG A 962 -35.06 18.89 25.03
CA ARG A 962 -34.70 18.55 26.41
C ARG A 962 -34.32 17.07 26.45
N VAL A 963 -33.08 16.78 26.83
CA VAL A 963 -32.57 15.41 26.91
C VAL A 963 -32.35 15.06 28.37
N VAL A 964 -33.03 14.02 28.86
CA VAL A 964 -32.98 13.55 30.25
C VAL A 964 -32.36 12.15 30.27
N GLN A 965 -31.14 11.99 30.80
CA GLN A 965 -30.53 10.67 30.96
C GLN A 965 -30.87 10.10 32.34
N ILE A 966 -31.55 8.96 32.37
CA ILE A 966 -31.93 8.22 33.58
C ILE A 966 -30.98 7.03 33.72
N ILE A 967 -30.24 6.98 34.83
CA ILE A 967 -29.18 6.02 35.10
C ILE A 967 -29.47 5.36 36.46
N GLN A 968 -29.49 4.02 36.49
CA GLN A 968 -29.73 3.26 37.72
C GLN A 968 -28.49 3.24 38.63
N GLU A 969 -27.31 3.32 38.02
CA GLU A 969 -26.01 3.42 38.66
C GLU A 969 -25.72 4.86 39.14
N SER A 970 -24.64 5.02 39.91
CA SER A 970 -24.14 6.31 40.44
C SER A 970 -23.67 7.31 39.37
N GLY A 971 -23.59 6.91 38.10
CA GLY A 971 -23.14 7.78 37.01
C GLY A 971 -22.96 7.10 35.65
N PRO A 972 -22.67 7.90 34.60
CA PRO A 972 -22.30 7.43 33.28
C PRO A 972 -21.13 6.45 33.34
N LEU A 973 -21.27 5.33 32.64
CA LEU A 973 -20.26 4.28 32.52
C LEU A 973 -19.78 3.70 33.86
N SER A 974 -20.53 3.81 34.96
CA SER A 974 -20.10 3.33 36.30
C SER A 974 -19.79 1.84 36.39
N GLY A 975 -20.19 0.99 35.43
CA GLY A 975 -19.76 -0.41 35.34
C GLY A 975 -18.33 -0.62 34.78
N VAL A 976 -17.70 0.46 34.32
CA VAL A 976 -16.36 0.47 33.69
C VAL A 976 -15.47 1.53 34.34
N LEU A 977 -15.93 2.79 34.35
CA LEU A 977 -15.16 3.90 34.90
C LEU A 977 -15.14 3.86 36.43
N PRO A 978 -13.97 4.07 37.07
CA PRO A 978 -13.89 4.44 38.47
C PRO A 978 -14.76 5.66 38.78
N ASN A 979 -15.34 5.70 39.99
CA ASN A 979 -16.36 6.69 40.38
C ASN A 979 -15.99 8.16 40.06
N TYR A 980 -14.71 8.56 40.23
CA TYR A 980 -14.29 9.94 39.93
C TYR A 980 -14.26 10.25 38.42
N LEU A 981 -13.97 9.28 37.54
CA LEU A 981 -14.12 9.44 36.08
C LEU A 981 -15.60 9.43 35.68
N SER A 982 -16.41 8.55 36.28
CA SER A 982 -17.86 8.51 36.03
C SER A 982 -18.53 9.85 36.39
N ALA A 983 -18.21 10.41 37.57
CA ALA A 983 -18.66 11.74 37.99
C ALA A 983 -18.12 12.87 37.09
N HIS A 984 -16.90 12.73 36.56
CA HIS A 984 -16.35 13.69 35.61
C HIS A 984 -17.10 13.65 34.26
N THR A 985 -17.39 12.46 33.73
CA THR A 985 -18.21 12.26 32.53
C THR A 985 -19.63 12.81 32.72
N ARG A 986 -20.25 12.58 33.88
CA ARG A 986 -21.53 13.19 34.26
C ARG A 986 -21.49 14.71 34.11
N GLY A 987 -20.51 15.36 34.74
CA GLY A 987 -20.35 16.80 34.64
C GLY A 987 -20.13 17.29 33.20
N GLY A 988 -19.49 16.49 32.33
CA GLY A 988 -19.34 16.80 30.90
C GLY A 988 -20.65 16.74 30.11
N LEU A 989 -21.53 15.79 30.43
CA LEU A 989 -22.88 15.68 29.87
C LEU A 989 -23.78 16.81 30.37
N GLU A 990 -23.72 17.13 31.67
CA GLU A 990 -24.45 18.25 32.29
C GLU A 990 -23.99 19.60 31.71
N ARG A 991 -22.67 19.82 31.53
CA ARG A 991 -22.11 20.97 30.78
C ARG A 991 -22.58 21.03 29.32
N SER A 992 -22.89 19.90 28.72
CA SER A 992 -23.46 19.80 27.36
C SER A 992 -24.97 20.02 27.32
N GLY A 993 -25.62 20.26 28.46
CA GLY A 993 -27.06 20.51 28.58
C GLY A 993 -27.94 19.26 28.69
N VAL A 994 -27.37 18.10 29.04
CA VAL A 994 -28.13 16.89 29.37
C VAL A 994 -28.55 16.95 30.85
N GLU A 995 -29.83 16.72 31.13
CA GLU A 995 -30.36 16.58 32.49
C GLU A 995 -30.06 15.13 32.97
N VAL A 996 -29.07 14.93 33.85
CA VAL A 996 -28.65 13.58 34.28
C VAL A 996 -29.22 13.25 35.66
N HIS A 997 -29.87 12.09 35.76
CA HIS A 997 -30.36 11.51 37.01
C HIS A 997 -29.68 10.16 37.24
N THR A 998 -28.92 10.06 38.32
CA THR A 998 -28.23 8.84 38.77
C THR A 998 -29.01 8.17 39.88
N ASP A 999 -28.66 6.92 40.22
CA ASP A 999 -29.28 6.16 41.31
C ASP A 999 -30.81 5.97 41.12
N SER A 1000 -31.24 6.13 39.86
CA SER A 1000 -32.62 6.39 39.43
C SER A 1000 -33.10 5.27 38.51
N SER A 1001 -34.08 4.49 38.97
CA SER A 1001 -34.71 3.40 38.23
C SER A 1001 -36.20 3.68 37.99
N ILE A 1002 -36.68 3.33 36.80
CA ILE A 1002 -38.07 3.54 36.41
C ILE A 1002 -38.91 2.40 36.99
N ILE A 1003 -39.88 2.73 37.83
CA ILE A 1003 -40.78 1.77 38.49
C ILE A 1003 -42.14 1.64 37.78
N ALA A 1004 -42.54 2.64 37.00
CA ALA A 1004 -43.72 2.59 36.13
C ALA A 1004 -43.56 3.53 34.93
N ALA A 1005 -44.10 3.13 33.77
CA ALA A 1005 -44.24 3.99 32.60
C ALA A 1005 -45.70 3.99 32.13
N THR A 1006 -46.35 5.15 32.10
CA THR A 1006 -47.78 5.28 31.80
C THR A 1006 -48.06 6.40 30.81
N LYS A 1007 -48.89 6.14 29.79
CA LYS A 1007 -49.32 7.12 28.79
C LYS A 1007 -50.85 7.10 28.67
N LYS A 1008 -51.54 8.20 29.01
CA LYS A 1008 -52.98 8.34 28.76
C LYS A 1008 -53.22 8.87 27.35
N SER A 1009 -54.44 8.71 26.84
CA SER A 1009 -54.81 9.24 25.53
C SER A 1009 -54.68 10.76 25.49
N GLY A 1010 -53.91 11.29 24.54
CA GLY A 1010 -53.63 12.73 24.42
C GLY A 1010 -52.57 13.28 25.38
N GLU A 1011 -52.05 12.48 26.32
CA GLU A 1011 -51.01 12.90 27.26
C GLU A 1011 -49.60 12.45 26.82
N LYS A 1012 -48.58 13.13 27.36
CA LYS A 1012 -47.18 12.69 27.28
C LYS A 1012 -46.94 11.41 28.07
N LEU A 1013 -45.89 10.67 27.72
CA LEU A 1013 -45.47 9.52 28.52
C LEU A 1013 -44.95 10.02 29.88
N THR A 1014 -45.42 9.42 30.96
CA THR A 1014 -44.97 9.72 32.33
C THR A 1014 -44.19 8.54 32.87
N LEU A 1015 -42.98 8.79 33.35
CA LEU A 1015 -42.08 7.84 33.98
C LEU A 1015 -42.03 8.13 35.48
N SER A 1016 -42.42 7.15 36.31
CA SER A 1016 -42.25 7.22 37.77
C SER A 1016 -40.92 6.60 38.17
N LEU A 1017 -40.16 7.27 39.03
CA LEU A 1017 -38.88 6.80 39.55
C LEU A 1017 -39.00 6.21 40.96
N ASN A 1018 -38.04 5.37 41.32
CA ASN A 1018 -37.85 4.76 42.64
C ASN A 1018 -37.77 5.75 43.81
N ASP A 1019 -37.36 7.01 43.56
CA ASP A 1019 -37.27 8.08 44.56
C ASP A 1019 -38.54 8.96 44.65
N GLY A 1020 -39.60 8.62 43.92
CA GLY A 1020 -40.86 9.35 43.88
C GLY A 1020 -40.91 10.51 42.89
N ARG A 1021 -39.82 10.83 42.16
CA ARG A 1021 -39.88 11.80 41.06
C ARG A 1021 -40.67 11.25 39.87
N THR A 1022 -41.28 12.15 39.09
CA THR A 1022 -42.00 11.82 37.86
C THR A 1022 -41.50 12.66 36.69
N ILE A 1023 -41.11 12.00 35.59
CA ILE A 1023 -40.61 12.65 34.38
C ILE A 1023 -41.67 12.56 33.29
N SER A 1024 -42.18 13.70 32.83
CA SER A 1024 -43.01 13.78 31.63
C SER A 1024 -42.14 13.95 30.38
N THR A 1025 -42.32 13.05 29.41
CA THR A 1025 -41.46 12.94 28.22
C THR A 1025 -42.28 12.61 26.97
N ASP A 1026 -41.81 13.05 25.80
CA ASP A 1026 -42.47 12.78 24.52
C ASP A 1026 -42.01 11.43 23.96
N TYR A 1027 -40.72 11.14 24.11
CA TYR A 1027 -40.06 9.91 23.66
C TYR A 1027 -39.10 9.35 24.70
N VAL A 1028 -38.88 8.04 24.64
CA VAL A 1028 -37.90 7.28 25.42
C VAL A 1028 -37.00 6.51 24.47
N VAL A 1029 -35.69 6.53 24.73
CA VAL A 1029 -34.72 5.67 24.06
C VAL A 1029 -34.05 4.77 25.11
N VAL A 1030 -34.28 3.46 25.02
CA VAL A 1030 -33.77 2.48 25.99
C VAL A 1030 -32.43 1.91 25.49
N ALA A 1031 -31.40 2.02 26.33
CA ALA A 1031 -30.01 1.71 26.01
C ALA A 1031 -29.30 0.92 27.14
N VAL A 1032 -30.01 -0.01 27.78
CA VAL A 1032 -29.55 -0.81 28.94
C VAL A 1032 -28.78 -2.09 28.55
N GLY A 1033 -28.00 -2.04 27.47
CA GLY A 1033 -27.23 -3.17 26.93
C GLY A 1033 -28.01 -4.07 25.96
N SER A 1034 -27.39 -5.19 25.59
CA SER A 1034 -27.95 -6.13 24.60
C SER A 1034 -27.98 -7.59 25.11
N GLU A 1035 -28.70 -8.44 24.38
CA GLU A 1035 -28.73 -9.89 24.53
C GLU A 1035 -28.35 -10.56 23.21
N PRO A 1036 -27.55 -11.65 23.24
CA PRO A 1036 -27.12 -12.33 22.03
C PRO A 1036 -28.28 -13.03 21.32
N ASN A 1037 -28.37 -12.86 20.01
CA ASN A 1037 -29.47 -13.31 19.18
C ASN A 1037 -29.40 -14.82 18.87
N VAL A 1038 -29.67 -15.65 19.89
CA VAL A 1038 -29.53 -17.11 19.84
C VAL A 1038 -30.77 -17.86 19.31
N ILE A 1039 -31.60 -17.23 18.48
CA ILE A 1039 -32.82 -17.84 17.91
C ILE A 1039 -32.58 -19.15 17.11
N LEU A 1040 -31.34 -19.40 16.69
CA LEU A 1040 -30.91 -20.61 15.97
C LEU A 1040 -30.33 -21.70 16.89
N ALA A 1041 -30.50 -21.57 18.20
CA ALA A 1041 -30.12 -22.61 19.17
C ALA A 1041 -30.93 -23.90 18.92
N SER A 1042 -30.32 -25.04 19.21
CA SER A 1042 -30.94 -26.36 19.02
C SER A 1042 -30.23 -27.42 19.85
N ASN A 1043 -30.76 -28.65 19.88
CA ASN A 1043 -30.16 -29.81 20.54
C ASN A 1043 -28.77 -30.21 19.97
N ASP A 1044 -28.32 -29.58 18.87
CA ASP A 1044 -27.00 -29.75 18.27
C ASP A 1044 -26.18 -28.43 18.22
N VAL A 1045 -26.75 -27.30 18.70
CA VAL A 1045 -26.12 -25.96 18.74
C VAL A 1045 -26.52 -25.29 20.05
N HIS A 1046 -25.68 -25.46 21.08
CA HIS A 1046 -25.96 -25.01 22.43
C HIS A 1046 -25.72 -23.51 22.65
N VAL A 1047 -26.18 -23.01 23.79
CA VAL A 1047 -26.00 -21.64 24.29
C VAL A 1047 -25.26 -21.70 25.62
N ASP A 1048 -24.38 -20.73 25.92
CA ASP A 1048 -23.77 -20.63 27.24
C ASP A 1048 -24.78 -20.09 28.25
N GLU A 1049 -25.10 -20.87 29.29
CA GLU A 1049 -26.10 -20.51 30.31
C GLU A 1049 -25.70 -19.28 31.16
N SER A 1050 -24.40 -18.98 31.25
CA SER A 1050 -23.86 -17.91 32.11
C SER A 1050 -23.61 -16.59 31.39
N LEU A 1051 -23.18 -16.66 30.13
CA LEU A 1051 -22.83 -15.50 29.29
C LEU A 1051 -23.89 -15.17 28.24
N GLY A 1052 -24.79 -16.12 27.95
CA GLY A 1052 -25.57 -16.16 26.71
C GLY A 1052 -24.68 -16.41 25.48
N GLY A 1053 -25.29 -16.49 24.30
CA GLY A 1053 -24.57 -16.66 23.03
C GLY A 1053 -24.29 -18.12 22.69
N PHE A 1054 -24.08 -18.41 21.42
CA PHE A 1054 -23.81 -19.77 20.96
C PHE A 1054 -22.50 -20.28 21.57
N LEU A 1055 -22.56 -21.48 22.12
CA LEU A 1055 -21.47 -22.10 22.88
C LEU A 1055 -20.41 -22.67 21.93
N ALA A 1056 -19.21 -22.08 21.93
CA ALA A 1056 -18.14 -22.46 21.02
C ALA A 1056 -16.88 -23.03 21.71
N ASP A 1057 -16.11 -23.80 20.93
CA ASP A 1057 -14.72 -24.13 21.21
C ASP A 1057 -13.77 -22.95 20.88
N ALA A 1058 -12.48 -23.12 21.17
CA ALA A 1058 -11.46 -22.10 20.86
C ALA A 1058 -11.32 -21.80 19.36
N GLN A 1059 -11.78 -22.70 18.48
CA GLN A 1059 -11.77 -22.53 17.02
C GLN A 1059 -13.08 -21.91 16.49
N LEU A 1060 -13.90 -21.39 17.40
CA LEU A 1060 -15.21 -20.78 17.18
C LEU A 1060 -16.27 -21.75 16.62
N ARG A 1061 -16.06 -23.08 16.70
CA ARG A 1061 -17.04 -24.09 16.27
C ARG A 1061 -18.11 -24.29 17.33
N VAL A 1062 -19.36 -24.36 16.88
CA VAL A 1062 -20.54 -24.69 17.71
C VAL A 1062 -21.08 -26.10 17.39
N ALA A 1063 -20.84 -26.59 16.17
CA ALA A 1063 -21.20 -27.94 15.72
C ALA A 1063 -20.33 -28.38 14.51
N PRO A 1064 -20.37 -29.65 14.07
CA PRO A 1064 -19.60 -30.11 12.91
C PRO A 1064 -19.92 -29.36 11.62
N GLY A 1065 -19.00 -28.46 11.21
CA GLY A 1065 -19.19 -27.59 10.04
C GLY A 1065 -20.01 -26.32 10.30
N ILE A 1066 -20.22 -25.94 11.57
CA ILE A 1066 -20.93 -24.72 11.97
C ILE A 1066 -20.09 -23.95 13.01
N TRP A 1067 -19.89 -22.67 12.74
CA TRP A 1067 -19.16 -21.72 13.58
C TRP A 1067 -20.06 -20.61 14.13
N CYS A 1068 -19.59 -19.85 15.12
CA CYS A 1068 -20.16 -18.53 15.45
C CYS A 1068 -19.11 -17.41 15.41
N ALA A 1069 -19.56 -16.16 15.35
CA ALA A 1069 -18.71 -14.98 15.49
C ALA A 1069 -19.49 -13.76 16.02
N GLY A 1070 -18.76 -12.73 16.45
CA GLY A 1070 -19.32 -11.49 16.99
C GLY A 1070 -20.09 -11.64 18.30
N ASP A 1071 -20.96 -10.66 18.58
CA ASP A 1071 -21.72 -10.49 19.83
C ASP A 1071 -22.57 -11.72 20.22
N SER A 1072 -22.94 -12.52 19.23
CA SER A 1072 -23.72 -13.76 19.33
C SER A 1072 -22.91 -14.99 19.77
N CYS A 1073 -21.59 -14.89 19.95
CA CYS A 1073 -20.69 -16.04 20.13
C CYS A 1073 -19.99 -16.03 21.49
N ALA A 1074 -20.17 -17.10 22.28
CA ALA A 1074 -19.49 -17.32 23.56
C ALA A 1074 -18.37 -18.35 23.36
N TYR A 1075 -17.13 -17.87 23.32
CA TYR A 1075 -15.97 -18.64 22.89
C TYR A 1075 -14.88 -18.70 23.96
N ASP A 1076 -14.03 -19.73 23.88
CA ASP A 1076 -12.86 -19.85 24.74
C ASP A 1076 -11.72 -18.93 24.25
N ALA A 1077 -11.26 -18.02 25.10
CA ALA A 1077 -10.16 -17.11 24.84
C ALA A 1077 -8.85 -17.52 25.58
N GLY A 1078 -8.74 -18.78 25.97
CA GLY A 1078 -7.55 -19.37 26.58
C GLY A 1078 -7.22 -18.77 27.93
N VAL A 1079 -6.17 -17.94 28.00
CA VAL A 1079 -5.66 -17.35 29.25
C VAL A 1079 -6.69 -16.42 29.91
N LEU A 1080 -7.64 -15.88 29.15
CA LEU A 1080 -8.74 -15.03 29.63
C LEU A 1080 -10.07 -15.81 29.82
N GLY A 1081 -10.05 -17.13 29.70
CA GLY A 1081 -11.22 -18.00 29.87
C GLY A 1081 -12.28 -17.87 28.79
N ARG A 1082 -13.46 -18.47 29.02
CA ARG A 1082 -14.62 -18.31 28.13
C ARG A 1082 -15.26 -16.93 28.34
N ARG A 1083 -15.63 -16.28 27.23
CA ARG A 1083 -16.21 -14.93 27.22
C ARG A 1083 -17.12 -14.70 26.02
N ARG A 1084 -17.97 -13.68 26.12
CA ARG A 1084 -18.75 -13.09 25.03
C ARG A 1084 -18.49 -11.59 25.02
N ILE A 1085 -18.23 -10.99 23.85
CA ILE A 1085 -17.75 -9.60 23.74
C ILE A 1085 -18.53 -8.83 22.68
N GLU A 1086 -19.14 -7.71 23.08
CA GLU A 1086 -19.97 -6.81 22.26
C GLU A 1086 -19.13 -5.66 21.63
N HIS A 1087 -17.90 -5.97 21.21
CA HIS A 1087 -16.96 -4.98 20.66
C HIS A 1087 -16.84 -5.12 19.14
N TRP A 1088 -16.82 -3.99 18.43
CA TRP A 1088 -16.65 -3.99 16.97
C TRP A 1088 -15.37 -4.70 16.52
N GLU A 1089 -14.24 -4.52 17.22
CA GLU A 1089 -13.00 -5.24 16.91
C GLU A 1089 -13.10 -6.75 17.19
N ASN A 1090 -13.85 -7.18 18.22
CA ASN A 1090 -14.15 -8.60 18.45
C ASN A 1090 -14.94 -9.19 17.27
N ALA A 1091 -15.95 -8.49 16.76
CA ALA A 1091 -16.70 -8.93 15.58
C ALA A 1091 -15.81 -9.07 14.34
N GLN A 1092 -14.85 -8.15 14.11
CA GLN A 1092 -13.87 -8.30 13.03
C GLN A 1092 -13.02 -9.56 13.20
N ILE A 1093 -12.36 -9.72 14.35
CA ILE A 1093 -11.33 -10.74 14.54
C ILE A 1093 -11.95 -12.14 14.63
N THR A 1094 -13.09 -12.29 15.31
CA THR A 1094 -13.85 -13.56 15.32
C THR A 1094 -14.43 -13.89 13.95
N GLY A 1095 -14.91 -12.88 13.19
CA GLY A 1095 -15.34 -13.07 11.80
C GLY A 1095 -14.23 -13.61 10.91
N ARG A 1096 -13.05 -12.97 10.92
CA ARG A 1096 -11.87 -13.44 10.17
C ARG A 1096 -11.47 -14.85 10.59
N LEU A 1097 -11.32 -15.12 11.89
CA LEU A 1097 -10.90 -16.43 12.40
C LEU A 1097 -11.90 -17.54 12.03
N ALA A 1098 -13.20 -17.28 12.14
CA ALA A 1098 -14.22 -18.21 11.67
C ALA A 1098 -14.11 -18.44 10.15
N GLY A 1099 -13.82 -17.41 9.36
CA GLY A 1099 -13.52 -17.54 7.93
C GLY A 1099 -12.25 -18.38 7.63
N GLU A 1100 -11.16 -18.20 8.40
CA GLU A 1100 -9.96 -19.03 8.30
C GLU A 1100 -10.26 -20.49 8.63
N ASN A 1101 -11.04 -20.75 9.67
CA ASN A 1101 -11.38 -22.10 10.11
C ASN A 1101 -12.43 -22.78 9.20
N MET A 1102 -13.35 -22.00 8.61
CA MET A 1102 -14.23 -22.44 7.53
C MET A 1102 -13.45 -22.75 6.24
N THR A 1103 -12.24 -22.22 6.06
CA THR A 1103 -11.29 -22.60 5.00
C THR A 1103 -10.13 -23.41 5.58
N ASP A 1104 -10.44 -24.28 6.55
CA ASP A 1104 -9.61 -25.36 7.11
C ASP A 1104 -8.26 -24.93 7.73
N GLY A 1105 -8.18 -23.66 8.17
CA GLY A 1105 -7.04 -23.12 8.93
C GLY A 1105 -6.86 -23.70 10.33
N ASN A 1106 -7.93 -24.21 10.96
CA ASN A 1106 -7.94 -24.92 12.26
C ASN A 1106 -7.13 -24.22 13.38
N ARG A 1107 -7.31 -22.90 13.52
CA ARG A 1107 -6.65 -22.06 14.52
C ARG A 1107 -7.55 -21.77 15.72
N ASP A 1108 -6.94 -21.75 16.90
CA ASP A 1108 -7.56 -21.31 18.15
C ASP A 1108 -7.57 -19.77 18.24
N PHE A 1109 -8.50 -19.22 19.02
CA PHE A 1109 -8.62 -17.78 19.25
C PHE A 1109 -7.51 -17.26 20.17
N TRP A 1110 -6.88 -16.15 19.79
CA TRP A 1110 -5.63 -15.66 20.40
C TRP A 1110 -5.58 -14.15 20.74
N PHE A 1111 -6.66 -13.39 20.55
CA PHE A 1111 -6.59 -11.93 20.45
C PHE A 1111 -7.23 -11.14 21.61
N GLN A 1112 -6.58 -10.06 22.03
CA GLN A 1112 -7.13 -9.10 23.00
C GLN A 1112 -7.93 -7.98 22.30
N SER A 1113 -9.23 -8.21 22.15
CA SER A 1113 -10.18 -7.26 21.55
C SER A 1113 -10.40 -6.02 22.43
N SER A 1114 -10.05 -4.87 21.88
CA SER A 1114 -10.26 -3.54 22.44
C SER A 1114 -11.65 -2.99 22.11
N TYR A 1115 -11.99 -1.87 22.75
CA TYR A 1115 -13.13 -1.03 22.40
C TYR A 1115 -12.76 0.46 22.50
N PHE A 1116 -13.59 1.30 21.88
CA PHE A 1116 -13.51 2.75 21.97
C PHE A 1116 -14.90 3.37 22.10
N THR A 1117 -14.98 4.52 22.77
CA THR A 1117 -16.21 5.32 22.87
C THR A 1117 -15.86 6.80 22.97
N LYS A 1118 -16.80 7.68 22.64
CA LYS A 1118 -16.69 9.11 22.90
C LYS A 1118 -18.04 9.64 23.35
N VAL A 1119 -18.14 9.94 24.65
CA VAL A 1119 -19.40 10.34 25.33
C VAL A 1119 -19.51 11.86 25.53
N GLY A 1120 -18.65 12.63 24.87
CA GLY A 1120 -18.64 14.10 24.95
C GLY A 1120 -17.43 14.71 24.24
N PRO A 1121 -17.24 16.05 24.32
CA PRO A 1121 -16.08 16.71 23.73
C PRO A 1121 -14.79 16.41 24.52
N GLU A 1122 -14.90 16.23 25.82
CA GLU A 1122 -13.77 16.07 26.76
C GLU A 1122 -13.39 14.61 27.04
N MET A 1123 -14.18 13.62 26.60
CA MET A 1123 -14.05 12.21 27.01
C MET A 1123 -14.10 11.25 25.82
N HIS A 1124 -12.93 10.94 25.25
CA HIS A 1124 -12.70 9.82 24.34
C HIS A 1124 -11.94 8.73 25.11
N ILE A 1125 -12.50 7.52 25.13
CA ILE A 1125 -11.94 6.35 25.83
C ILE A 1125 -11.51 5.31 24.79
N ASN A 1126 -10.33 4.73 24.98
CA ASN A 1126 -9.88 3.49 24.33
C ASN A 1126 -9.50 2.49 25.42
N ALA A 1127 -9.86 1.21 25.31
CA ALA A 1127 -9.63 0.24 26.39
C ALA A 1127 -9.51 -1.21 25.91
N VAL A 1128 -8.86 -2.06 26.70
CA VAL A 1128 -8.61 -3.48 26.41
C VAL A 1128 -8.37 -4.27 27.69
N GLY A 1129 -8.72 -5.57 27.68
CA GLY A 1129 -8.65 -6.45 28.85
C GLY A 1129 -9.92 -6.44 29.69
N ASP A 1130 -9.83 -6.90 30.93
CA ASP A 1130 -10.92 -6.82 31.91
C ASP A 1130 -10.94 -5.43 32.57
N THR A 1131 -12.08 -4.75 32.48
CA THR A 1131 -12.25 -3.35 32.86
C THR A 1131 -13.53 -3.13 33.68
N ASP A 1132 -13.98 -4.13 34.45
CA ASP A 1132 -15.04 -3.96 35.45
C ASP A 1132 -14.58 -2.98 36.55
N SER A 1133 -15.38 -1.95 36.81
CA SER A 1133 -15.12 -0.93 37.85
C SER A 1133 -15.07 -1.47 39.28
N LYS A 1134 -15.51 -2.72 39.51
CA LYS A 1134 -15.39 -3.44 40.79
C LYS A 1134 -13.97 -3.96 41.06
N LEU A 1135 -13.11 -4.04 40.05
CA LEU A 1135 -11.70 -4.37 40.24
C LEU A 1135 -10.97 -3.24 40.96
N ASN A 1136 -9.85 -3.56 41.59
CA ASN A 1136 -8.93 -2.54 42.08
C ASN A 1136 -8.38 -1.76 40.88
N THR A 1137 -8.36 -0.42 40.97
CA THR A 1137 -7.86 0.43 39.88
C THR A 1137 -6.76 1.38 40.34
N VAL A 1138 -5.66 1.45 39.58
CA VAL A 1138 -4.60 2.46 39.75
C VAL A 1138 -4.61 3.39 38.55
N SER A 1139 -4.80 4.68 38.81
CA SER A 1139 -5.07 5.68 37.77
C SER A 1139 -4.07 6.81 37.79
N ILE A 1140 -3.54 7.17 36.63
CA ILE A 1140 -2.50 8.18 36.45
C ILE A 1140 -2.88 9.10 35.29
N PHE A 1141 -2.88 10.39 35.55
CA PHE A 1141 -3.19 11.45 34.59
C PHE A 1141 -1.99 12.38 34.44
N ALA A 1142 -1.91 13.09 33.31
CA ALA A 1142 -1.04 14.24 33.19
C ALA A 1142 -1.53 15.37 34.11
N ASP A 1143 -0.60 16.21 34.57
CA ASP A 1143 -0.95 17.49 35.19
C ASP A 1143 -1.52 18.47 34.15
N GLN A 1144 -2.09 19.60 34.60
CA GLN A 1144 -2.81 20.53 33.72
C GLN A 1144 -1.90 21.14 32.63
N GLU A 1145 -2.11 20.74 31.37
CA GLU A 1145 -1.57 21.44 30.20
C GLU A 1145 -2.11 22.89 30.13
N VAL A 1146 -1.24 23.85 29.82
CA VAL A 1146 -1.58 25.29 29.81
C VAL A 1146 -2.60 25.61 28.71
N GLY A 1147 -3.87 25.68 29.08
CA GLY A 1147 -5.01 25.86 28.20
C GLY A 1147 -6.19 24.92 28.51
N PHE A 1148 -5.94 23.81 29.21
CA PHE A 1148 -6.95 22.83 29.58
C PHE A 1148 -7.12 22.76 31.11
N PRO A 1149 -8.12 23.46 31.70
CA PRO A 1149 -8.31 23.53 33.16
C PRO A 1149 -8.84 22.21 33.78
N ASN A 1150 -8.79 21.08 33.07
CA ASN A 1150 -9.42 19.83 33.46
C ASN A 1150 -8.38 18.80 33.97
N LYS A 1151 -8.45 18.48 35.26
CA LYS A 1151 -7.59 17.51 35.97
C LYS A 1151 -7.59 16.09 35.36
N TYR A 1152 -8.63 15.71 34.62
CA TYR A 1152 -8.76 14.37 34.04
C TYR A 1152 -8.66 14.37 32.50
N HIS A 1153 -8.01 15.39 31.92
CA HIS A 1153 -7.96 15.54 30.46
C HIS A 1153 -7.28 14.37 29.74
N LYS A 1154 -6.24 13.75 30.32
CA LYS A 1154 -5.36 12.80 29.61
C LYS A 1154 -4.73 11.82 30.60
N GLY A 1155 -4.89 10.51 30.41
CA GLY A 1155 -4.44 9.53 31.40
C GLY A 1155 -4.67 8.06 31.07
N VAL A 1156 -4.23 7.19 31.99
CA VAL A 1156 -4.40 5.73 31.98
C VAL A 1156 -4.98 5.26 33.31
N VAL A 1157 -5.86 4.27 33.25
CA VAL A 1157 -6.40 3.51 34.38
C VAL A 1157 -6.03 2.05 34.18
N PHE A 1158 -5.27 1.48 35.11
CA PHE A 1158 -4.96 0.06 35.16
C PHE A 1158 -5.94 -0.66 36.09
N TYR A 1159 -6.56 -1.73 35.62
CA TYR A 1159 -7.42 -2.61 36.42
C TYR A 1159 -6.58 -3.82 36.83
N GLU A 1160 -6.60 -4.15 38.12
CA GLU A 1160 -5.75 -5.19 38.67
C GLU A 1160 -6.52 -6.28 39.42
N ASN A 1161 -5.99 -7.50 39.31
CA ASN A 1161 -6.43 -8.67 40.06
C ASN A 1161 -5.19 -9.45 40.52
N GLY A 1162 -5.07 -9.72 41.82
CA GLY A 1162 -3.92 -10.44 42.38
C GLY A 1162 -2.57 -9.69 42.25
N GLY A 1163 -2.58 -8.36 42.21
CA GLY A 1163 -1.43 -7.50 41.97
C GLY A 1163 -1.03 -7.38 40.50
N LYS A 1164 -1.81 -7.94 39.57
CA LYS A 1164 -1.50 -8.03 38.14
C LYS A 1164 -2.48 -7.23 37.30
N ILE A 1165 -1.96 -6.49 36.32
CA ILE A 1165 -2.78 -5.75 35.37
C ILE A 1165 -3.54 -6.74 34.48
N VAL A 1166 -4.88 -6.69 34.53
CA VAL A 1166 -5.80 -7.52 33.74
C VAL A 1166 -6.55 -6.71 32.67
N GLY A 1167 -6.56 -5.39 32.78
CA GLY A 1167 -7.03 -4.49 31.74
C GLY A 1167 -6.53 -3.06 31.91
N CYS A 1168 -6.69 -2.28 30.85
CA CYS A 1168 -6.23 -0.90 30.74
C CYS A 1168 -7.29 -0.05 30.04
N LEU A 1169 -7.57 1.13 30.60
CA LEU A 1169 -8.42 2.15 29.99
C LEU A 1169 -7.63 3.44 29.80
N LEU A 1170 -7.78 4.05 28.63
CA LEU A 1170 -7.01 5.19 28.15
C LEU A 1170 -7.95 6.38 27.92
N VAL A 1171 -7.75 7.46 28.66
CA VAL A 1171 -8.53 8.70 28.53
C VAL A 1171 -7.76 9.67 27.65
N ASN A 1172 -8.29 9.96 26.46
CA ASN A 1172 -7.72 10.83 25.42
C ASN A 1172 -6.25 10.52 25.02
N VAL A 1173 -5.78 9.28 25.26
CA VAL A 1173 -4.49 8.79 24.73
C VAL A 1173 -4.76 7.97 23.47
N PHE A 1174 -3.96 8.22 22.43
CA PHE A 1174 -4.14 7.66 21.08
C PHE A 1174 -2.83 7.05 20.54
N GLY A 1175 -2.90 6.41 19.37
CA GLY A 1175 -1.75 5.74 18.76
C GLY A 1175 -1.41 4.43 19.49
N ALA A 1176 -0.12 4.19 19.74
CA ALA A 1176 0.41 2.90 20.24
C ALA A 1176 -0.07 2.47 21.65
N GLY A 1177 -0.84 3.31 22.36
CA GLY A 1177 -1.29 3.04 23.73
C GLY A 1177 -2.05 1.71 23.87
N LEU A 1178 -2.90 1.34 22.90
CA LEU A 1178 -3.64 0.06 22.95
C LEU A 1178 -2.70 -1.16 22.86
N ASP A 1179 -1.64 -1.09 22.05
CA ASP A 1179 -0.71 -2.21 21.86
C ASP A 1179 0.27 -2.35 23.04
N ILE A 1180 0.62 -1.21 23.66
CA ILE A 1180 1.33 -1.17 24.94
C ILE A 1180 0.47 -1.81 26.04
N ALA A 1181 -0.82 -1.46 26.10
CA ALA A 1181 -1.78 -2.03 27.05
C ALA A 1181 -1.96 -3.54 26.88
N ARG A 1182 -2.19 -4.04 25.65
CA ARG A 1182 -2.26 -5.47 25.32
C ARG A 1182 -1.05 -6.24 25.87
N ARG A 1183 0.16 -5.74 25.56
CA ARG A 1183 1.42 -6.34 26.03
C ARG A 1183 1.54 -6.37 27.55
N MET A 1184 1.10 -5.33 28.27
CA MET A 1184 1.12 -5.31 29.73
C MET A 1184 0.24 -6.42 30.36
N ILE A 1185 -0.88 -6.74 29.72
CA ILE A 1185 -1.82 -7.78 30.13
C ILE A 1185 -1.26 -9.17 29.77
N ASP A 1186 -0.73 -9.35 28.55
CA ASP A 1186 -0.08 -10.61 28.11
C ASP A 1186 1.13 -10.97 28.99
N GLU A 1187 1.99 -9.99 29.31
CA GLU A 1187 3.14 -10.16 30.20
C GLU A 1187 2.77 -10.22 31.69
N LYS A 1188 1.48 -10.02 32.04
CA LYS A 1188 0.96 -9.98 33.41
C LYS A 1188 1.82 -9.07 34.31
N ARG A 1189 1.99 -7.81 33.90
CA ARG A 1189 2.83 -6.82 34.59
C ARG A 1189 2.26 -6.48 35.97
N SER A 1190 3.13 -6.09 36.90
CA SER A 1190 2.74 -5.72 38.26
C SER A 1190 2.05 -4.37 38.28
N VAL A 1191 0.95 -4.23 39.02
CA VAL A 1191 0.33 -2.92 39.25
C VAL A 1191 1.18 -2.02 40.16
N ALA A 1192 2.11 -2.60 40.95
CA ALA A 1192 3.06 -1.84 41.76
C ALA A 1192 3.96 -0.92 40.90
N ASP A 1193 4.23 -1.31 39.66
CA ASP A 1193 5.07 -0.56 38.72
C ASP A 1193 4.27 0.53 37.97
N ALA A 1194 2.98 0.72 38.24
CA ALA A 1194 2.06 1.55 37.44
C ALA A 1194 2.59 2.97 37.14
N LYS A 1195 3.32 3.60 38.07
CA LYS A 1195 3.92 4.93 37.85
C LYS A 1195 5.01 4.92 36.77
N GLU A 1196 5.81 3.87 36.69
CA GLU A 1196 6.81 3.71 35.64
C GLU A 1196 6.17 3.21 34.33
N LEU A 1197 5.23 2.27 34.41
CA LEU A 1197 4.46 1.79 33.26
C LEU A 1197 3.65 2.91 32.58
N SER A 1198 3.16 3.90 33.34
CA SER A 1198 2.43 5.06 32.81
C SER A 1198 3.25 5.93 31.85
N LYS A 1199 4.58 5.94 31.99
CA LYS A 1199 5.51 6.70 31.13
C LYS A 1199 5.61 6.15 29.71
N LEU A 1200 5.15 4.91 29.49
CA LEU A 1200 5.05 4.31 28.15
C LEU A 1200 3.85 4.88 27.37
N PHE A 1201 2.86 5.44 28.07
CA PHE A 1201 1.79 6.21 27.46
C PHE A 1201 2.22 7.68 27.37
N ALA A 1202 1.94 8.34 26.25
CA ALA A 1202 2.39 9.72 25.97
C ALA A 1202 1.54 10.76 26.74
N LEU A 1203 1.61 10.73 28.07
CA LEU A 1203 0.81 11.58 28.95
C LEU A 1203 1.35 13.02 29.02
N TRP A 1204 2.62 13.19 29.33
CA TRP A 1204 3.28 14.49 29.49
C TRP A 1204 4.00 14.93 28.21
N GLU A 1205 4.02 16.24 27.92
CA GLU A 1205 5.04 16.83 27.06
C GLU A 1205 6.37 16.89 27.81
N GLN A 1206 7.51 16.75 27.10
CA GLN A 1206 8.82 16.89 27.74
C GLN A 1206 9.19 18.37 27.85
N GLU A 1207 9.46 18.85 29.06
CA GLU A 1207 9.89 20.23 29.31
C GLU A 1207 11.23 20.53 28.63
N THR A 1208 11.20 21.35 27.56
CA THR A 1208 12.41 22.04 27.09
C THR A 1208 12.70 23.20 28.03
N SER A 1209 13.80 23.14 28.78
CA SER A 1209 14.11 24.13 29.83
C SER A 1209 14.20 25.56 29.29
N GLU A 1210 13.73 26.53 30.09
CA GLU A 1210 13.66 27.95 29.69
C GLU A 1210 15.03 28.59 29.42
N GLU A 1211 16.11 28.00 29.92
CA GLU A 1211 17.49 28.47 29.74
C GLU A 1211 17.84 28.65 28.26
N VAL A 1212 17.41 27.71 27.40
CA VAL A 1212 17.64 27.74 25.94
C VAL A 1212 16.95 28.95 25.28
N LYS A 1213 15.84 29.46 25.83
CA LYS A 1213 15.15 30.65 25.28
C LYS A 1213 15.93 31.94 25.51
N THR A 1214 16.92 31.93 26.41
CA THR A 1214 17.67 33.14 26.82
C THR A 1214 18.91 33.37 25.96
N GLU A 1215 19.59 32.31 25.50
CA GLU A 1215 20.75 32.44 24.61
C GLU A 1215 20.37 32.90 23.19
N VAL A 1216 19.17 32.57 22.69
CA VAL A 1216 18.65 33.05 21.39
C VAL A 1216 18.26 34.54 21.40
N LYS A 1217 18.60 35.27 22.48
CA LYS A 1217 18.38 36.72 22.66
C LYS A 1217 19.66 37.53 22.92
N LYS A 1218 20.83 36.94 22.65
CA LYS A 1218 22.14 37.63 22.59
C LYS A 1218 22.79 37.42 21.23
#